data_AF-A0A7U9SKQ6-F1
#
_entry.id   AF-A0A7U9SKQ6-F1
#
_cell.length_a   1.000
_cell.length_b   1.000
_cell.length_c   1.000
_cell.angle_alpha   90.00
_cell.angle_beta   90.00
_cell.angle_gamma   90.00
#
_symmetry.space_group_name_H-M   'P 1'
#
loop_
_entity.id
_entity.type
_entity.pdbx_description
1 polymer ?
#
loop_
_entity_poly.entity_id
_entity_poly.type
_entity_poly.pdbx_seq_one_letter_code
_entity_poly.pdbx_strand_id
1 'polypeptide(L)'
;MSKALFVCYGGGHADALIPVMEYLRKNTDIEVEAIGINLAVEKMRKAEIPCKSLSDYLDIRSVELGFPLARKRHDFSSKVSFADSIAYYGFSMSDLIDEAGVKSAEKILRIYDRRTMFPQKTMMRILNQEKPDVVVTTTMNRFEAATLYAAGKLGIATVKVEDLIGRVNRTFPDKIQVDTQAEKEELMQRGFSEQRIILREEMENPTVISYCEKIHQRQLEMRPTAFAVLCDYAKQEIMKRGIWSASIHVTGQPAFDRHPWFQQNTSKEEVCRELSLEAGKPLLTFMSQPNAEREDVFKTFVKAVESLSHTELQVVVKLHPNEDGRIQRLILKEHNTDKIKLVKEMDARLLLAVSDVIVTVSSTTGLEAAVMGKPLVYLNVTDKEDYIPFEQMGIGLRCTNSVEVAECLKKILIRHEKLDFPELKKYVTDGKAAVRVGELIRKAARKELKPVRKVVIIVQARMGSLRLPGKVMKTLAGKPMIWHLVNRMRQSKLAMEVIVATSEASNNASLKEYMTKASIPWYEGSETDVLKRYVETAKKSGAEVIVRVTADNPLTSAVCIDQMIESHFQMNADYTVMKGLPIGVTGEVVNLEVLENVCGKKDLTQTDREHVTLYVYEHPDEYKINYMEAPKEINSPDTRLTVDTLEDFKRMEDIYEQLYKGNDIKLEDVLSYLSFSRLEHR
;
A
#
# COMPACT_ATOMS: atom_id res chain seq x y z
N MET A 1 -25.56 14.82 -13.53
CA MET A 1 -24.61 15.30 -12.51
C MET A 1 -23.83 14.08 -12.06
N SER A 2 -22.50 14.12 -12.02
CA SER A 2 -21.74 12.93 -11.59
C SER A 2 -21.84 12.77 -10.07
N LYS A 3 -21.96 11.53 -9.59
CA LYS A 3 -22.16 11.21 -8.17
C LYS A 3 -20.89 10.65 -7.53
N ALA A 4 -20.43 11.31 -6.46
CA ALA A 4 -19.36 10.82 -5.58
C ALA A 4 -19.97 10.24 -4.30
N LEU A 5 -19.73 8.95 -4.07
CA LEU A 5 -20.14 8.25 -2.86
C LEU A 5 -18.95 8.05 -1.92
N PHE A 6 -19.01 8.68 -0.76
CA PHE A 6 -18.02 8.53 0.29
C PHE A 6 -18.44 7.42 1.25
N VAL A 7 -17.55 6.47 1.54
CA VAL A 7 -17.80 5.43 2.56
C VAL A 7 -16.75 5.59 3.65
N CYS A 8 -17.20 5.97 4.86
CA CYS A 8 -16.32 6.40 5.94
C CYS A 8 -16.60 5.65 7.24
N TYR A 9 -15.57 5.08 7.85
CA TYR A 9 -15.61 4.38 9.12
C TYR A 9 -15.06 5.25 10.24
N GLY A 10 -15.90 5.58 11.23
CA GLY A 10 -15.47 6.27 12.43
C GLY A 10 -15.27 7.79 12.28
N GLY A 11 -15.15 8.48 13.41
CA GLY A 11 -15.21 9.94 13.46
C GLY A 11 -14.00 10.66 12.86
N GLY A 12 -12.78 10.15 13.08
CA GLY A 12 -11.55 10.79 12.57
C GLY A 12 -11.46 10.79 11.05
N HIS A 13 -11.79 9.66 10.41
CA HIS A 13 -11.85 9.54 8.95
C HIS A 13 -12.93 10.44 8.35
N ALA A 14 -14.09 10.55 9.02
CA ALA A 14 -15.12 11.50 8.63
C ALA A 14 -14.63 12.96 8.72
N ASP A 15 -13.99 13.34 9.83
CA ASP A 15 -13.44 14.68 10.04
C ASP A 15 -12.39 15.05 8.95
N ALA A 16 -11.61 14.08 8.48
CA ALA A 16 -10.65 14.28 7.38
C ALA A 16 -11.35 14.55 6.03
N LEU A 17 -12.45 13.85 5.74
CA LEU A 17 -13.13 13.93 4.44
C LEU A 17 -14.19 15.03 4.35
N ILE A 18 -14.75 15.51 5.47
CA ILE A 18 -15.75 16.58 5.48
C ILE A 18 -15.28 17.83 4.70
N PRO A 19 -14.05 18.36 4.89
CA PRO A 19 -13.55 19.47 4.09
C PRO A 19 -13.53 19.20 2.58
N VAL A 20 -13.25 17.97 2.16
CA VAL A 20 -13.28 17.54 0.76
C VAL A 20 -14.70 17.56 0.21
N MET A 21 -15.65 17.01 0.97
CA MET A 21 -17.08 16.98 0.62
C MET A 21 -17.67 18.38 0.51
N GLU A 22 -17.34 19.27 1.45
CA GLU A 22 -17.75 20.67 1.39
C GLU A 22 -17.18 21.38 0.17
N TYR A 23 -15.90 21.15 -0.15
CA TYR A 23 -15.28 21.72 -1.34
C TYR A 23 -16.02 21.30 -2.61
N LEU A 24 -16.27 20.00 -2.77
CA LEU A 24 -17.00 19.46 -3.93
C LEU A 24 -18.39 20.08 -4.06
N ARG A 25 -19.17 20.10 -2.97
CA ARG A 25 -20.54 20.67 -2.97
C ARG A 25 -20.58 22.16 -3.29
N LYS A 26 -19.58 22.92 -2.84
CA LYS A 26 -19.55 24.39 -3.00
C LYS A 26 -18.94 24.82 -4.34
N ASN A 27 -18.00 24.06 -4.88
CA ASN A 27 -17.13 24.51 -5.98
C ASN A 27 -17.20 23.65 -7.24
N THR A 28 -17.95 22.55 -7.24
CA THR A 28 -18.04 21.63 -8.38
C THR A 28 -19.49 21.23 -8.67
N ASP A 29 -19.69 20.56 -9.80
CA ASP A 29 -20.95 19.93 -10.21
C ASP A 29 -21.04 18.46 -9.79
N ILE A 30 -20.29 18.05 -8.77
CA ILE A 30 -20.32 16.68 -8.25
C ILE A 30 -21.37 16.60 -7.15
N GLU A 31 -22.34 15.69 -7.33
CA GLU A 31 -23.28 15.32 -6.27
C GLU A 31 -22.52 14.50 -5.21
N VAL A 32 -22.63 14.93 -3.95
CA VAL A 32 -21.94 14.29 -2.82
C VAL A 32 -22.94 13.57 -1.92
N GLU A 33 -22.72 12.28 -1.75
CA GLU A 33 -23.43 11.45 -0.78
C GLU A 33 -22.44 10.63 0.06
N ALA A 34 -22.78 10.37 1.31
CA ALA A 34 -21.97 9.56 2.20
C ALA A 34 -22.74 8.34 2.75
N ILE A 35 -22.02 7.24 2.97
CA ILE A 35 -22.42 6.15 3.86
C ILE A 35 -21.51 6.25 5.08
N GLY A 36 -22.06 6.80 6.16
CA GLY A 36 -21.39 6.85 7.45
C GLY A 36 -21.47 5.49 8.14
N ILE A 37 -20.34 5.03 8.68
CA ILE A 37 -20.26 3.81 9.49
C ILE A 37 -19.77 4.17 10.88
N ASN A 38 -20.46 3.65 11.90
CA ASN A 38 -20.14 3.93 13.32
C ASN A 38 -20.26 5.46 13.59
N LEU A 39 -19.33 6.05 14.34
CA LEU A 39 -19.33 7.48 14.71
C LEU A 39 -19.28 8.44 13.51
N ALA A 40 -18.97 7.97 12.30
CA ALA A 40 -18.97 8.82 11.10
C ALA A 40 -20.37 9.42 10.81
N VAL A 41 -21.45 8.69 11.09
CA VAL A 41 -22.82 9.16 10.83
C VAL A 41 -23.11 10.46 11.57
N GLU A 42 -22.79 10.51 12.86
CA GLU A 42 -23.01 11.71 13.68
C GLU A 42 -22.16 12.89 13.18
N LYS A 43 -20.90 12.64 12.78
CA LYS A 43 -20.01 13.66 12.24
C LYS A 43 -20.55 14.28 10.95
N MET A 44 -20.97 13.44 10.01
CA MET A 44 -21.54 13.90 8.73
C MET A 44 -22.83 14.70 8.95
N ARG A 45 -23.73 14.23 9.83
CA ARG A 45 -24.97 14.95 10.15
C ARG A 45 -24.71 16.32 10.76
N LYS A 46 -23.74 16.43 11.66
CA LYS A 46 -23.32 17.71 12.27
C LYS A 46 -22.72 18.68 11.26
N ALA A 47 -22.05 18.16 10.23
CA ALA A 47 -21.50 18.94 9.13
C ALA A 47 -22.50 19.17 7.98
N GLU A 48 -23.78 18.81 8.17
CA GLU A 48 -24.84 18.95 7.18
C GLU A 48 -24.52 18.28 5.82
N ILE A 49 -23.74 17.20 5.84
CA ILE A 49 -23.43 16.37 4.69
C ILE A 49 -24.56 15.33 4.50
N PRO A 50 -25.14 15.17 3.29
CA PRO A 50 -26.08 14.09 2.99
C PRO A 50 -25.46 12.72 3.31
N CYS A 51 -26.06 12.01 4.25
CA CYS A 51 -25.46 10.81 4.84
C CYS A 51 -26.50 9.74 5.17
N LYS A 52 -26.36 8.58 4.52
CA LYS A 52 -26.99 7.32 4.89
C LYS A 52 -26.11 6.55 5.88
N SER A 53 -26.68 5.55 6.55
CA SER A 53 -25.95 4.60 7.38
C SER A 53 -26.16 3.17 6.89
N LEU A 54 -25.47 2.20 7.50
CA LEU A 54 -25.59 0.80 7.07
C LEU A 54 -27.01 0.26 7.28
N SER A 55 -27.73 0.76 8.29
CA SER A 55 -29.11 0.33 8.55
C SER A 55 -30.10 0.65 7.42
N ASP A 56 -29.78 1.62 6.56
CA ASP A 56 -30.62 1.97 5.41
C ASP A 56 -30.67 0.87 4.33
N TYR A 57 -29.80 -0.14 4.44
CA TYR A 57 -29.66 -1.23 3.47
C TYR A 57 -29.95 -2.61 4.06
N LEU A 58 -30.57 -2.67 5.25
CA LEU A 58 -30.87 -3.92 5.94
C LEU A 58 -31.77 -4.83 5.10
N ASP A 59 -31.44 -6.12 5.13
CA ASP A 59 -32.27 -7.20 4.61
C ASP A 59 -32.52 -8.24 5.71
N ILE A 60 -33.50 -9.13 5.49
CA ILE A 60 -33.92 -10.14 6.47
C ILE A 60 -32.73 -10.99 6.94
N ARG A 61 -31.90 -11.49 6.02
CA ARG A 61 -30.75 -12.34 6.35
C ARG A 61 -29.74 -11.61 7.23
N SER A 62 -29.43 -10.35 6.90
CA SER A 62 -28.52 -9.52 7.66
C SER A 62 -29.06 -9.21 9.06
N VAL A 63 -30.37 -9.06 9.23
CA VAL A 63 -31.01 -8.87 10.55
C VAL A 63 -30.90 -10.14 11.38
N GLU A 64 -31.24 -11.30 10.80
CA GLU A 64 -31.18 -12.60 11.49
C GLU A 64 -29.78 -12.93 12.00
N LEU A 65 -28.75 -12.69 11.18
CA LEU A 65 -27.35 -12.91 11.54
C LEU A 65 -26.80 -11.81 12.46
N GLY A 66 -27.20 -10.56 12.22
CA GLY A 66 -26.66 -9.37 12.88
C GLY A 66 -27.21 -9.15 14.28
N PHE A 67 -28.51 -9.38 14.50
CA PHE A 67 -29.16 -9.15 15.79
C PHE A 67 -28.50 -9.87 16.98
N PRO A 68 -28.27 -11.20 16.94
CA PRO A 68 -27.65 -11.89 18.07
C PRO A 68 -26.20 -11.44 18.33
N LEU A 69 -25.48 -11.00 17.30
CA LEU A 69 -24.11 -10.48 17.42
C LEU A 69 -24.11 -9.07 18.01
N ALA A 70 -24.96 -8.19 17.49
CA ALA A 70 -25.13 -6.82 17.97
C ALA A 70 -25.62 -6.80 19.42
N ARG A 71 -26.59 -7.63 19.80
CA ARG A 71 -27.08 -7.74 21.19
C ARG A 71 -25.96 -8.03 22.19
N LYS A 72 -24.92 -8.78 21.78
CA LYS A 72 -23.79 -9.13 22.63
C LYS A 72 -22.66 -8.08 22.64
N ARG A 73 -22.56 -7.24 21.60
CA ARG A 73 -21.37 -6.40 21.33
C ARG A 73 -21.66 -4.91 21.26
N HIS A 74 -22.93 -4.52 21.15
CA HIS A 74 -23.31 -3.12 21.06
C HIS A 74 -23.11 -2.43 22.40
N ASP A 75 -22.50 -1.26 22.35
CA ASP A 75 -22.39 -0.35 23.48
C ASP A 75 -23.53 0.68 23.42
N PHE A 76 -24.55 0.48 24.25
CA PHE A 76 -25.70 1.38 24.34
C PHE A 76 -25.37 2.77 24.91
N SER A 77 -24.16 2.95 25.47
CA SER A 77 -23.67 4.29 25.85
C SER A 77 -23.01 5.04 24.69
N SER A 78 -22.72 4.34 23.60
CA SER A 78 -22.15 4.95 22.39
C SER A 78 -23.21 5.72 21.61
N LYS A 79 -22.77 6.56 20.68
CA LYS A 79 -23.66 7.31 19.77
C LYS A 79 -23.99 6.55 18.48
N VAL A 80 -23.63 5.26 18.43
CA VAL A 80 -23.93 4.38 17.30
C VAL A 80 -25.34 3.85 17.49
N SER A 81 -26.14 3.79 16.42
CA SER A 81 -27.47 3.18 16.53
C SER A 81 -27.37 1.66 16.68
N PHE A 82 -28.32 1.05 17.41
CA PHE A 82 -28.37 -0.40 17.51
C PHE A 82 -28.64 -1.05 16.15
N ALA A 83 -29.47 -0.43 15.30
CA ALA A 83 -29.74 -0.86 13.94
C ALA A 83 -28.48 -0.90 13.05
N ASP A 84 -27.60 0.11 13.16
CA ASP A 84 -26.32 0.11 12.45
C ASP A 84 -25.39 -1.00 12.95
N SER A 85 -25.45 -1.35 14.23
CA SER A 85 -24.69 -2.47 14.76
C SER A 85 -25.22 -3.81 14.23
N ILE A 86 -26.54 -3.96 14.13
CA ILE A 86 -27.17 -5.11 13.47
C ILE A 86 -26.66 -5.22 12.03
N ALA A 87 -26.74 -4.13 11.26
CA ALA A 87 -26.30 -4.09 9.87
C ALA A 87 -24.80 -4.42 9.73
N TYR A 88 -23.94 -3.79 10.54
CA TYR A 88 -22.50 -3.97 10.51
C TYR A 88 -22.09 -5.44 10.73
N TYR A 89 -22.63 -6.09 11.77
CA TYR A 89 -22.36 -7.49 12.05
C TYR A 89 -23.06 -8.43 11.06
N GLY A 90 -24.29 -8.11 10.68
CA GLY A 90 -25.11 -8.91 9.77
C GLY A 90 -24.51 -9.06 8.38
N PHE A 91 -24.16 -7.93 7.75
CA PHE A 91 -23.51 -7.93 6.43
C PHE A 91 -22.16 -8.66 6.45
N SER A 92 -21.34 -8.36 7.46
CA SER A 92 -20.03 -8.99 7.61
C SER A 92 -20.14 -10.49 7.83
N MET A 93 -21.09 -10.94 8.64
CA MET A 93 -21.30 -12.36 8.91
C MET A 93 -21.92 -13.09 7.72
N SER A 94 -22.85 -12.45 7.00
CA SER A 94 -23.46 -13.00 5.79
C SER A 94 -22.39 -13.33 4.74
N ASP A 95 -21.55 -12.36 4.41
CA ASP A 95 -20.46 -12.53 3.44
C ASP A 95 -19.41 -13.54 3.92
N LEU A 96 -19.07 -13.52 5.22
CA LEU A 96 -18.11 -14.47 5.78
C LEU A 96 -18.63 -15.91 5.74
N ILE A 97 -19.91 -16.13 6.03
CA ILE A 97 -20.55 -17.46 5.94
C ILE A 97 -20.54 -17.94 4.48
N ASP A 98 -20.87 -17.08 3.54
CA ASP A 98 -20.85 -17.40 2.11
C ASP A 98 -19.45 -17.84 1.63
N GLU A 99 -18.39 -17.29 2.22
CA GLU A 99 -17.02 -17.58 1.81
C GLU A 99 -16.36 -18.75 2.54
N ALA A 100 -16.62 -18.90 3.83
CA ALA A 100 -15.90 -19.84 4.69
C ALA A 100 -16.79 -20.96 5.28
N GLY A 101 -18.11 -20.86 5.14
CA GLY A 101 -19.09 -21.69 5.81
C GLY A 101 -19.32 -21.28 7.27
N VAL A 102 -20.46 -21.71 7.83
CA VAL A 102 -20.95 -21.25 9.15
C VAL A 102 -19.93 -21.48 10.28
N LYS A 103 -19.44 -22.72 10.45
CA LYS A 103 -18.52 -23.08 11.53
C LYS A 103 -17.20 -22.29 11.47
N SER A 104 -16.67 -22.10 10.26
CA SER A 104 -15.44 -21.34 10.05
C SER A 104 -15.66 -19.85 10.32
N ALA A 105 -16.79 -19.31 9.86
CA ALA A 105 -17.16 -17.92 10.07
C ALA A 105 -17.27 -17.57 11.57
N GLU A 106 -17.93 -18.42 12.35
CA GLU A 106 -18.04 -18.25 13.81
C GLU A 106 -16.67 -18.28 14.48
N LYS A 107 -15.80 -19.21 14.06
CA LYS A 107 -14.42 -19.30 14.58
C LYS A 107 -13.60 -18.06 14.23
N ILE A 108 -13.63 -17.61 12.98
CA ILE A 108 -12.90 -16.41 12.52
C ILE A 108 -13.38 -15.18 13.30
N LEU A 109 -14.69 -14.99 13.44
CA LEU A 109 -15.26 -13.89 14.23
C LEU A 109 -14.89 -14.02 15.72
N ARG A 110 -14.83 -15.22 16.28
CA ARG A 110 -14.36 -15.41 17.66
C ARG A 110 -12.92 -14.95 17.80
N ILE A 111 -12.04 -15.30 16.88
CA ILE A 111 -10.59 -15.07 16.98
C ILE A 111 -10.21 -13.61 16.67
N TYR A 112 -10.67 -13.11 15.52
CA TYR A 112 -10.28 -11.80 14.99
C TYR A 112 -11.31 -10.70 15.23
N ASP A 113 -12.49 -11.06 15.75
CA ASP A 113 -13.63 -10.15 15.90
C ASP A 113 -13.86 -9.36 14.61
N ARG A 114 -13.97 -8.04 14.68
CA ARG A 114 -14.21 -7.18 13.52
C ARG A 114 -13.00 -6.95 12.61
N ARG A 115 -11.81 -7.48 12.92
CA ARG A 115 -10.57 -7.16 12.20
C ARG A 115 -10.51 -7.78 10.80
N THR A 116 -11.13 -8.94 10.58
CA THR A 116 -11.16 -9.68 9.31
C THR A 116 -12.47 -9.51 8.52
N MET A 117 -13.38 -8.67 9.00
CA MET A 117 -14.64 -8.40 8.29
C MET A 117 -14.33 -7.74 6.95
N PHE A 118 -14.88 -8.29 5.86
CA PHE A 118 -14.67 -7.78 4.50
C PHE A 118 -15.93 -8.04 3.65
N PRO A 119 -17.02 -7.29 3.86
CA PRO A 119 -18.34 -7.57 3.27
C PRO A 119 -18.44 -7.12 1.81
N GLN A 120 -17.64 -7.72 0.93
CA GLN A 120 -17.55 -7.34 -0.49
C GLN A 120 -18.84 -7.53 -1.30
N LYS A 121 -19.57 -8.64 -1.11
CA LYS A 121 -20.81 -8.92 -1.85
C LYS A 121 -21.91 -7.96 -1.41
N THR A 122 -21.99 -7.70 -0.11
CA THR A 122 -22.89 -6.67 0.42
C THR A 122 -22.55 -5.31 -0.19
N MET A 123 -21.28 -4.90 -0.21
CA MET A 123 -20.90 -3.62 -0.81
C MET A 123 -21.19 -3.57 -2.31
N MET A 124 -21.01 -4.67 -3.07
CA MET A 124 -21.43 -4.72 -4.48
C MET A 124 -22.93 -4.45 -4.64
N ARG A 125 -23.77 -5.05 -3.79
CA ARG A 125 -25.22 -4.81 -3.81
C ARG A 125 -25.54 -3.34 -3.53
N ILE A 126 -24.94 -2.77 -2.48
CA ILE A 126 -25.16 -1.37 -2.11
C ILE A 126 -24.72 -0.43 -3.24
N LEU A 127 -23.56 -0.68 -3.85
CA LEU A 127 -23.07 0.12 -4.97
C LEU A 127 -23.97 0.03 -6.21
N ASN A 128 -24.56 -1.13 -6.49
CA ASN A 128 -25.55 -1.28 -7.57
C ASN A 128 -26.86 -0.52 -7.30
N GLN A 129 -27.24 -0.36 -6.03
CA GLN A 129 -28.38 0.47 -5.62
C GLN A 129 -28.04 1.96 -5.73
N GLU A 130 -26.88 2.37 -5.22
CA GLU A 130 -26.47 3.77 -5.13
C GLU A 130 -25.99 4.37 -6.46
N LYS A 131 -25.49 3.52 -7.37
CA LYS A 131 -25.00 3.87 -8.71
C LYS A 131 -24.04 5.08 -8.75
N PRO A 132 -22.96 5.09 -7.94
CA PRO A 132 -22.00 6.19 -7.98
C PRO A 132 -21.12 6.14 -9.25
N ASP A 133 -20.66 7.31 -9.69
CA ASP A 133 -19.62 7.42 -10.72
C ASP A 133 -18.22 7.25 -10.14
N VAL A 134 -18.05 7.67 -8.87
CA VAL A 134 -16.82 7.49 -8.11
C VAL A 134 -17.12 7.11 -6.66
N VAL A 135 -16.31 6.21 -6.11
CA VAL A 135 -16.30 5.83 -4.70
C VAL A 135 -15.05 6.39 -4.03
N VAL A 136 -15.23 6.95 -2.82
CA VAL A 136 -14.13 7.51 -2.03
C VAL A 136 -14.06 6.89 -0.65
N THR A 137 -12.87 6.44 -0.23
CA THR A 137 -12.62 5.92 1.12
C THR A 137 -11.24 6.34 1.64
N THR A 138 -10.94 6.04 2.90
CA THR A 138 -9.72 6.46 3.61
C THR A 138 -8.76 5.32 3.99
N THR A 139 -9.29 4.15 4.34
CA THR A 139 -8.54 3.00 4.86
C THR A 139 -8.71 1.75 4.01
N MET A 140 -7.72 0.88 4.08
CA MET A 140 -7.71 -0.44 3.43
C MET A 140 -8.29 -1.53 4.33
N ASN A 141 -9.06 -1.18 5.35
CA ASN A 141 -9.63 -2.15 6.27
C ASN A 141 -11.16 -2.19 6.20
N ARG A 142 -11.73 -3.37 6.46
CA ARG A 142 -13.16 -3.56 6.70
C ARG A 142 -14.05 -3.09 5.55
N PHE A 143 -15.11 -2.35 5.87
CA PHE A 143 -16.10 -1.88 4.91
C PHE A 143 -15.48 -0.95 3.86
N GLU A 144 -14.56 -0.08 4.22
CA GLU A 144 -13.90 0.81 3.25
C GLU A 144 -13.10 0.01 2.22
N ALA A 145 -12.33 -0.98 2.69
CA ALA A 145 -11.60 -1.90 1.81
C ALA A 145 -12.54 -2.71 0.92
N ALA A 146 -13.60 -3.28 1.52
CA ALA A 146 -14.60 -4.05 0.80
C ALA A 146 -15.31 -3.19 -0.25
N THR A 147 -15.52 -1.91 0.03
CA THR A 147 -16.15 -0.95 -0.90
C THR A 147 -15.22 -0.66 -2.07
N LEU A 148 -13.95 -0.33 -1.83
CA LEU A 148 -12.98 -0.12 -2.91
C LEU A 148 -12.83 -1.37 -3.79
N TYR A 149 -12.75 -2.55 -3.16
CA TYR A 149 -12.68 -3.82 -3.89
C TYR A 149 -13.94 -4.07 -4.72
N ALA A 150 -15.13 -3.89 -4.14
CA ALA A 150 -16.41 -4.06 -4.83
C ALA A 150 -16.56 -3.08 -5.99
N ALA A 151 -16.23 -1.81 -5.77
CA ALA A 151 -16.28 -0.77 -6.79
C ALA A 151 -15.35 -1.08 -7.98
N GLY A 152 -14.11 -1.51 -7.70
CA GLY A 152 -13.18 -1.94 -8.74
C GLY A 152 -13.72 -3.12 -9.56
N LYS A 153 -14.35 -4.11 -8.93
CA LYS A 153 -15.00 -5.24 -9.63
C LYS A 153 -16.21 -4.83 -10.46
N LEU A 154 -16.89 -3.76 -10.09
CA LEU A 154 -18.02 -3.18 -10.83
C LEU A 154 -17.58 -2.17 -11.90
N GLY A 155 -16.27 -1.91 -12.06
CA GLY A 155 -15.76 -0.90 -13.00
C GLY A 155 -16.08 0.55 -12.60
N ILE A 156 -16.39 0.78 -11.32
CA ILE A 156 -16.64 2.11 -10.77
C ILE A 156 -15.31 2.76 -10.41
N ALA A 157 -15.14 4.05 -10.75
CA ALA A 157 -13.92 4.77 -10.40
C ALA A 157 -13.75 4.84 -8.88
N THR A 158 -12.51 4.76 -8.41
CA THR A 158 -12.21 4.72 -6.97
C THR A 158 -11.08 5.69 -6.63
N VAL A 159 -11.31 6.53 -5.63
CA VAL A 159 -10.27 7.37 -5.03
C VAL A 159 -10.05 6.94 -3.60
N LYS A 160 -8.80 6.61 -3.28
CA LYS A 160 -8.40 6.32 -1.92
C LYS A 160 -7.59 7.49 -1.36
N VAL A 161 -8.10 8.11 -0.30
CA VAL A 161 -7.38 9.12 0.47
C VAL A 161 -6.56 8.39 1.53
N GLU A 162 -5.29 8.13 1.24
CA GLU A 162 -4.40 7.38 2.15
C GLU A 162 -4.02 8.25 3.35
N ASP A 163 -4.47 7.82 4.53
CA ASP A 163 -4.28 8.60 5.75
C ASP A 163 -2.89 8.49 6.37
N LEU A 164 -2.09 7.51 5.94
CA LEU A 164 -0.80 7.19 6.51
C LEU A 164 0.27 7.07 5.42
N ILE A 165 1.21 6.14 5.59
CA ILE A 165 2.36 5.93 4.72
C ILE A 165 2.14 4.82 3.68
N GLY A 166 0.91 4.35 3.47
CA GLY A 166 0.60 3.41 2.37
C GLY A 166 0.93 1.93 2.61
N ARG A 167 1.39 1.57 3.82
CA ARG A 167 1.70 0.18 4.22
C ARG A 167 0.42 -0.64 4.42
N VAL A 168 0.46 -1.90 4.00
CA VAL A 168 -0.61 -2.89 4.21
C VAL A 168 -0.09 -3.98 5.12
N ASN A 169 -0.61 -4.05 6.34
CA ASN A 169 -0.19 -5.04 7.32
C ASN A 169 -1.12 -6.26 7.30
N ARG A 170 -0.58 -7.43 7.67
CA ARG A 170 -1.42 -8.59 7.96
C ARG A 170 -2.35 -8.29 9.13
N THR A 171 -3.56 -8.81 9.05
CA THR A 171 -4.53 -8.65 10.13
C THR A 171 -4.06 -9.45 11.35
N PHE A 172 -4.20 -8.88 12.54
CA PHE A 172 -3.83 -9.51 13.80
C PHE A 172 -5.00 -9.43 14.81
N PRO A 173 -5.23 -10.45 15.64
CA PRO A 173 -6.31 -10.41 16.62
C PRO A 173 -5.97 -9.46 17.77
N ASP A 174 -6.96 -8.70 18.21
CA ASP A 174 -6.83 -7.72 19.30
C ASP A 174 -7.17 -8.38 20.64
N LYS A 175 -6.35 -9.35 21.04
CA LYS A 175 -6.57 -10.24 22.20
C LYS A 175 -5.27 -10.60 22.91
N ILE A 176 -5.38 -10.87 24.21
CA ILE A 176 -4.30 -11.44 25.03
C ILE A 176 -4.04 -12.87 24.55
N GLN A 177 -2.81 -13.15 24.15
CA GLN A 177 -2.40 -14.46 23.66
C GLN A 177 -1.72 -15.26 24.75
N VAL A 178 -2.14 -16.50 24.90
CA VAL A 178 -1.61 -17.47 25.85
C VAL A 178 -1.26 -18.77 25.14
N ASP A 179 -0.30 -19.52 25.66
CA ASP A 179 0.19 -20.76 25.07
C ASP A 179 -0.60 -21.96 25.60
N THR A 180 -1.14 -21.88 26.81
CA THR A 180 -1.85 -23.00 27.45
C THR A 180 -3.24 -22.64 27.96
N GLN A 181 -4.09 -23.66 28.07
CA GLN A 181 -5.42 -23.53 28.66
C GLN A 181 -5.34 -23.14 30.16
N ALA A 182 -4.30 -23.57 30.87
CA ALA A 182 -4.08 -23.20 32.26
C ALA A 182 -3.83 -21.69 32.42
N GLU A 183 -3.02 -21.08 31.56
CA GLU A 183 -2.80 -19.62 31.54
C GLU A 183 -4.09 -18.85 31.22
N LYS A 184 -4.89 -19.37 30.28
CA LYS A 184 -6.20 -18.79 29.96
C LYS A 184 -7.11 -18.79 31.18
N GLU A 185 -7.20 -19.91 31.89
CA GLU A 185 -8.00 -20.06 33.10
C GLU A 185 -7.49 -19.17 34.23
N GLU A 186 -6.19 -19.03 34.41
CA GLU A 186 -5.59 -18.12 35.39
C GLU A 186 -5.99 -16.66 35.11
N LEU A 187 -5.86 -16.20 33.86
CA LEU A 187 -6.29 -14.85 33.48
C LEU A 187 -7.79 -14.65 33.70
N MET A 188 -8.62 -15.67 33.42
CA MET A 188 -10.05 -15.61 33.72
C MET A 188 -10.34 -15.50 35.22
N GLN A 189 -9.63 -16.27 36.06
CA GLN A 189 -9.72 -16.17 37.52
C GLN A 189 -9.28 -14.80 38.04
N ARG A 190 -8.33 -14.16 37.34
CA ARG A 190 -7.89 -12.77 37.59
C ARG A 190 -8.85 -11.70 37.07
N GLY A 191 -10.00 -12.10 36.53
CA GLY A 191 -11.08 -11.20 36.11
C GLY A 191 -11.03 -10.74 34.66
N PHE A 192 -10.13 -11.28 33.83
CA PHE A 192 -10.15 -11.01 32.39
C PHE A 192 -11.31 -11.79 31.73
N SER A 193 -12.08 -11.10 30.88
CA SER A 193 -13.14 -11.77 30.10
C SER A 193 -12.56 -12.78 29.13
N GLU A 194 -13.17 -13.97 29.05
CA GLU A 194 -12.79 -15.04 28.10
C GLU A 194 -12.66 -14.51 26.66
N GLN A 195 -13.52 -13.59 26.25
CA GLN A 195 -13.52 -13.04 24.89
C GLN A 195 -12.26 -12.22 24.57
N ARG A 196 -11.52 -11.77 25.59
CA ARG A 196 -10.27 -11.00 25.44
C ARG A 196 -9.03 -11.88 25.43
N ILE A 197 -9.15 -13.18 25.66
CA ILE A 197 -8.03 -14.13 25.73
C ILE A 197 -8.15 -15.14 24.58
N ILE A 198 -7.03 -15.57 24.02
CA ILE A 198 -6.99 -16.57 22.96
C ILE A 198 -5.76 -17.46 23.06
N LEU A 199 -5.93 -18.75 22.77
CA LEU A 199 -4.81 -19.68 22.66
C LEU A 199 -4.07 -19.47 21.33
N ARG A 200 -2.74 -19.48 21.33
CA ARG A 200 -1.96 -19.33 20.08
C ARG A 200 -2.32 -20.40 19.04
N GLU A 201 -2.53 -21.64 19.47
CA GLU A 201 -2.96 -22.75 18.59
C GLU A 201 -4.28 -22.46 17.85
N GLU A 202 -5.18 -21.64 18.41
CA GLU A 202 -6.42 -21.26 17.72
C GLU A 202 -6.13 -20.35 16.52
N MET A 203 -5.11 -19.50 16.62
CA MET A 203 -4.68 -18.61 15.53
C MET A 203 -3.95 -19.40 14.43
N GLU A 204 -3.31 -20.50 14.80
CA GLU A 204 -2.60 -21.41 13.89
C GLU A 204 -3.54 -22.32 13.09
N ASN A 205 -4.85 -22.24 13.36
CA ASN A 205 -5.85 -23.02 12.63
C ASN A 205 -5.76 -22.74 11.11
N PRO A 206 -5.60 -23.77 10.26
CA PRO A 206 -5.39 -23.59 8.82
C PRO A 206 -6.50 -22.79 8.11
N THR A 207 -7.76 -22.98 8.52
CA THR A 207 -8.90 -22.23 7.95
C THR A 207 -8.83 -20.75 8.29
N VAL A 208 -8.38 -20.43 9.50
CA VAL A 208 -8.25 -19.05 9.99
C VAL A 208 -7.10 -18.34 9.27
N ILE A 209 -5.94 -18.99 9.20
CA ILE A 209 -4.78 -18.49 8.44
C ILE A 209 -5.17 -18.24 6.99
N SER A 210 -5.76 -19.25 6.34
CA SER A 210 -6.14 -19.17 4.93
C SER A 210 -7.08 -17.99 4.64
N TYR A 211 -8.09 -17.76 5.50
CA TYR A 211 -8.98 -16.62 5.32
C TYR A 211 -8.26 -15.27 5.55
N CYS A 212 -7.40 -15.18 6.57
CA CYS A 212 -6.63 -13.95 6.84
C CYS A 212 -5.67 -13.61 5.68
N GLU A 213 -5.01 -14.63 5.12
CA GLU A 213 -4.14 -14.48 3.94
C GLU A 213 -4.95 -14.02 2.73
N LYS A 214 -6.15 -14.58 2.52
CA LYS A 214 -7.06 -14.14 1.46
C LYS A 214 -7.45 -12.66 1.59
N ILE A 215 -7.78 -12.19 2.79
CA ILE A 215 -8.08 -10.77 3.03
C ILE A 215 -6.85 -9.90 2.77
N HIS A 216 -5.70 -10.29 3.28
CA HIS A 216 -4.45 -9.57 3.06
C HIS A 216 -4.10 -9.47 1.57
N GLN A 217 -4.26 -10.56 0.82
CA GLN A 217 -4.03 -10.56 -0.63
C GLN A 217 -4.99 -9.62 -1.36
N ARG A 218 -6.29 -9.63 -1.03
CA ARG A 218 -7.26 -8.67 -1.59
C ARG A 218 -6.85 -7.21 -1.35
N GLN A 219 -6.30 -6.90 -0.17
CA GLN A 219 -5.80 -5.55 0.13
C GLN A 219 -4.55 -5.21 -0.70
N LEU A 220 -3.63 -6.17 -0.88
CA LEU A 220 -2.44 -6.01 -1.70
C LEU A 220 -2.77 -5.82 -3.19
N GLU A 221 -3.73 -6.58 -3.70
CA GLU A 221 -4.21 -6.57 -5.09
C GLU A 221 -5.08 -5.36 -5.44
N MET A 222 -5.59 -4.63 -4.46
CA MET A 222 -6.47 -3.49 -4.71
C MET A 222 -5.75 -2.40 -5.52
N ARG A 223 -6.41 -1.93 -6.58
CA ARG A 223 -5.91 -0.90 -7.50
C ARG A 223 -6.95 0.23 -7.66
N PRO A 224 -7.05 1.14 -6.68
CA PRO A 224 -7.84 2.36 -6.84
C PRO A 224 -7.46 3.10 -8.13
N THR A 225 -8.44 3.75 -8.77
CA THR A 225 -8.21 4.64 -9.92
C THR A 225 -7.21 5.73 -9.57
N ALA A 226 -7.29 6.25 -8.34
CA ALA A 226 -6.31 7.17 -7.80
C ALA A 226 -6.08 6.98 -6.30
N PHE A 227 -4.84 7.18 -5.88
CA PHE A 227 -4.44 7.40 -4.50
C PHE A 227 -4.16 8.89 -4.30
N ALA A 228 -4.81 9.49 -3.33
CA ALA A 228 -4.41 10.76 -2.73
C ALA A 228 -3.54 10.43 -1.53
N VAL A 229 -2.26 10.80 -1.56
CA VAL A 229 -1.30 10.50 -0.48
C VAL A 229 -0.77 11.77 0.16
N LEU A 230 -0.38 11.65 1.43
CA LEU A 230 0.19 12.77 2.18
C LEU A 230 1.48 13.32 1.55
N CYS A 231 2.38 12.44 1.12
CA CYS A 231 3.75 12.82 0.78
C CYS A 231 4.41 11.84 -0.20
N ASP A 232 5.57 12.22 -0.73
CA ASP A 232 6.37 11.38 -1.63
C ASP A 232 6.80 10.06 -1.00
N TYR A 233 7.08 10.03 0.30
CA TYR A 233 7.40 8.78 0.99
C TYR A 233 6.27 7.77 0.88
N ALA A 234 5.02 8.18 1.17
CA ALA A 234 3.84 7.33 1.01
C ALA A 234 3.65 6.90 -0.45
N LYS A 235 3.94 7.79 -1.41
CA LYS A 235 3.93 7.44 -2.83
C LYS A 235 4.91 6.31 -3.15
N GLN A 236 6.14 6.39 -2.68
CA GLN A 236 7.15 5.36 -2.90
C GLN A 236 6.77 4.03 -2.24
N GLU A 237 6.23 4.05 -1.01
CA GLU A 237 5.75 2.83 -0.33
C GLU A 237 4.63 2.13 -1.11
N ILE A 238 3.71 2.89 -1.69
CA ILE A 238 2.64 2.32 -2.54
C ILE A 238 3.21 1.79 -3.86
N MET A 239 4.18 2.48 -4.48
CA MET A 239 4.82 2.03 -5.71
C MET A 239 5.55 0.68 -5.54
N LYS A 240 6.14 0.41 -4.36
CA LYS A 240 6.77 -0.88 -4.05
C LYS A 240 5.82 -2.08 -4.17
N ARG A 241 4.50 -1.85 -4.22
CA ARG A 241 3.46 -2.89 -4.41
C ARG A 241 3.14 -3.16 -5.88
N GLY A 242 3.92 -2.61 -6.82
CA GLY A 242 3.63 -2.70 -8.25
C GLY A 242 2.42 -1.86 -8.65
N ILE A 243 2.29 -0.66 -8.06
CA ILE A 243 1.24 0.31 -8.38
C ILE A 243 1.88 1.44 -9.19
N TRP A 244 1.26 1.77 -10.31
CA TRP A 244 1.78 2.76 -11.24
C TRP A 244 1.85 4.16 -10.61
N SER A 245 2.95 4.87 -10.83
CA SER A 245 3.22 6.18 -10.23
C SER A 245 2.17 7.24 -10.60
N ALA A 246 1.57 7.14 -11.79
CA ALA A 246 0.62 8.11 -12.30
C ALA A 246 -0.77 8.02 -11.63
N SER A 247 -1.09 6.91 -10.97
CA SER A 247 -2.29 6.81 -10.13
C SER A 247 -2.06 7.30 -8.70
N ILE A 248 -0.85 7.76 -8.37
CA ILE A 248 -0.50 8.15 -7.00
C ILE A 248 -0.16 9.64 -6.99
N HIS A 249 -1.07 10.41 -6.40
CA HIS A 249 -1.04 11.86 -6.37
C HIS A 249 -0.69 12.33 -4.96
N VAL A 250 0.42 13.04 -4.83
CA VAL A 250 0.79 13.71 -3.57
C VAL A 250 -0.12 14.93 -3.41
N THR A 251 -1.13 14.80 -2.57
CA THR A 251 -2.14 15.83 -2.31
C THR A 251 -1.93 16.51 -0.96
N GLY A 252 -1.13 15.95 -0.07
CA GLY A 252 -1.24 16.24 1.35
C GLY A 252 -2.45 15.54 1.96
N GLN A 253 -2.66 15.73 3.27
CA GLN A 253 -3.74 15.12 4.04
C GLN A 253 -4.76 16.19 4.46
N PRO A 254 -6.03 16.12 3.99
CA PRO A 254 -7.10 17.00 4.42
C PRO A 254 -7.25 17.21 5.94
N ALA A 255 -6.98 16.20 6.78
CA ALA A 255 -7.03 16.35 8.24
C ALA A 255 -6.07 17.44 8.79
N PHE A 256 -5.02 17.77 8.03
CA PHE A 256 -4.00 18.74 8.40
C PHE A 256 -4.25 20.14 7.83
N ASP A 257 -5.33 20.35 7.07
CA ASP A 257 -5.57 21.64 6.40
C ASP A 257 -5.77 22.81 7.37
N ARG A 258 -6.16 22.52 8.61
CA ARG A 258 -6.31 23.53 9.67
C ARG A 258 -4.99 23.91 10.35
N HIS A 259 -3.91 23.18 10.15
CA HIS A 259 -2.65 23.44 10.84
C HIS A 259 -2.03 24.81 10.54
N PRO A 260 -2.04 25.32 9.29
CA PRO A 260 -1.58 26.68 9.02
C PRO A 260 -2.38 27.73 9.81
N TRP A 261 -3.69 27.51 9.98
CA TRP A 261 -4.52 28.39 10.80
C TRP A 261 -4.05 28.38 12.27
N PHE A 262 -3.76 27.21 12.86
CA PHE A 262 -3.23 27.13 14.23
C PHE A 262 -1.88 27.85 14.36
N GLN A 263 -0.96 27.65 13.42
CA GLN A 263 0.35 28.31 13.46
C GLN A 263 0.25 29.83 13.38
N GLN A 264 -0.70 30.36 12.59
CA GLN A 264 -0.86 31.80 12.38
C GLN A 264 -1.68 32.49 13.47
N ASN A 265 -2.60 31.77 14.11
CA ASN A 265 -3.61 32.36 14.99
C ASN A 265 -3.49 31.94 16.46
N THR A 266 -2.49 31.13 16.83
CA THR A 266 -2.24 30.77 18.23
C THR A 266 -1.16 31.67 18.82
N SER A 267 -1.49 32.41 19.88
CA SER A 267 -0.50 33.20 20.64
C SER A 267 0.26 32.31 21.64
N LYS A 268 1.60 32.33 21.55
CA LYS A 268 2.47 31.67 22.54
C LYS A 268 2.26 32.28 23.93
N GLU A 269 2.04 33.58 24.02
CA GLU A 269 1.78 34.31 25.27
C GLU A 269 0.51 33.82 25.97
N GLU A 270 -0.58 33.61 25.24
CA GLU A 270 -1.83 33.12 25.79
C GLU A 270 -1.72 31.68 26.29
N VAL A 271 -1.16 30.79 25.47
CA VAL A 271 -0.96 29.39 25.86
C VAL A 271 0.00 29.28 27.04
N CYS A 272 1.11 30.02 27.03
CA CYS A 272 2.03 30.06 28.17
C CYS A 272 1.34 30.60 29.42
N ARG A 273 0.51 31.65 29.33
CA ARG A 273 -0.24 32.19 30.48
C ARG A 273 -1.19 31.16 31.08
N GLU A 274 -1.96 30.46 30.25
CA GLU A 274 -2.85 29.37 30.69
C GLU A 274 -2.07 28.25 31.40
N LEU A 275 -0.88 27.95 30.90
CA LEU A 275 0.02 26.95 31.45
C LEU A 275 0.97 27.49 32.52
N SER A 276 0.85 28.74 32.97
CA SER A 276 1.77 29.34 33.95
C SER A 276 3.26 29.20 33.55
N LEU A 277 3.54 29.39 32.26
CA LEU A 277 4.85 29.36 31.63
C LEU A 277 5.24 30.77 31.14
N GLU A 278 6.48 30.93 30.67
CA GLU A 278 7.05 32.21 30.25
C GLU A 278 7.26 32.20 28.74
N ALA A 279 6.51 33.00 27.99
CA ALA A 279 6.52 32.95 26.52
C ALA A 279 7.90 33.17 25.86
N GLY A 280 8.78 33.93 26.53
CA GLY A 280 10.14 34.19 26.05
C GLY A 280 11.12 33.03 26.22
N LYS A 281 10.76 31.98 26.97
CA LYS A 281 11.63 30.82 27.18
C LYS A 281 11.36 29.71 26.16
N PRO A 282 12.37 28.86 25.85
CA PRO A 282 12.18 27.71 24.97
C PRO A 282 11.21 26.70 25.58
N LEU A 283 10.27 26.20 24.78
CA LEU A 283 9.26 25.22 25.17
C LEU A 283 9.47 23.89 24.46
N LEU A 284 9.76 22.85 25.23
CA LEU A 284 9.76 21.45 24.82
C LEU A 284 8.41 20.82 25.17
N THR A 285 7.78 20.16 24.21
CA THR A 285 6.58 19.34 24.47
C THR A 285 6.83 17.87 24.18
N PHE A 286 6.57 17.02 25.18
CA PHE A 286 6.51 15.58 25.03
C PHE A 286 5.06 15.11 24.83
N MET A 287 4.78 14.49 23.70
CA MET A 287 3.47 13.93 23.38
C MET A 287 3.44 12.45 23.79
N SER A 288 2.81 12.15 24.92
CA SER A 288 2.81 10.79 25.48
C SER A 288 1.84 9.86 24.76
N GLN A 289 2.03 8.55 24.97
CA GLN A 289 1.26 7.50 24.32
C GLN A 289 0.98 6.33 25.30
N PRO A 290 -0.23 5.74 25.27
CA PRO A 290 -0.61 4.65 26.16
C PRO A 290 -0.13 3.29 25.60
N ASN A 291 1.19 3.12 25.43
CA ASN A 291 1.79 1.87 24.97
C ASN A 291 2.38 1.06 26.14
N ALA A 292 2.85 -0.17 25.86
CA ALA A 292 3.43 -1.06 26.87
C ALA A 292 4.74 -0.48 27.43
N GLU A 293 5.53 0.15 26.56
CA GLU A 293 6.87 0.64 26.86
C GLU A 293 6.84 2.08 27.42
N ARG A 294 5.64 2.59 27.74
CA ARG A 294 5.41 3.99 28.12
C ARG A 294 6.22 4.41 29.33
N GLU A 295 6.46 3.49 30.27
CA GLU A 295 7.21 3.77 31.48
C GLU A 295 8.69 3.99 31.16
N ASP A 296 9.29 3.10 30.37
CA ASP A 296 10.69 3.17 29.99
C ASP A 296 10.95 4.36 29.08
N VAL A 297 10.07 4.62 28.11
CA VAL A 297 10.10 5.82 27.29
C VAL A 297 10.05 7.07 28.16
N PHE A 298 9.09 7.13 29.10
CA PHE A 298 8.92 8.32 29.93
C PHE A 298 10.08 8.52 30.92
N LYS A 299 10.58 7.46 31.55
CA LYS A 299 11.79 7.50 32.39
C LYS A 299 13.01 7.97 31.60
N THR A 300 13.17 7.49 30.36
CA THR A 300 14.25 7.91 29.46
C THR A 300 14.15 9.40 29.13
N PHE A 301 12.94 9.88 28.83
CA PHE A 301 12.67 11.29 28.61
C PHE A 301 12.97 12.15 29.85
N VAL A 302 12.49 11.75 31.04
CA VAL A 302 12.72 12.49 32.29
C VAL A 302 14.22 12.59 32.60
N LYS A 303 14.97 11.49 32.51
CA LYS A 303 16.44 11.48 32.69
C LYS A 303 17.16 12.43 31.74
N ALA A 304 16.70 12.50 30.48
CA ALA A 304 17.26 13.43 29.51
C ALA A 304 17.04 14.89 29.94
N VAL A 305 15.81 15.24 30.34
CA VAL A 305 15.44 16.58 30.79
C VAL A 305 16.20 16.99 32.07
N GLU A 306 16.39 16.08 33.02
CA GLU A 306 17.18 16.34 34.24
C GLU A 306 18.62 16.75 33.94
N SER A 307 19.24 16.12 32.94
CA SER A 307 20.59 16.49 32.49
C SER A 307 20.67 17.89 31.84
N LEU A 308 19.51 18.50 31.54
CA LEU A 308 19.35 19.86 31.02
C LEU A 308 18.87 20.84 32.09
N SER A 309 18.90 20.45 33.37
CA SER A 309 18.37 21.24 34.49
C SER A 309 19.00 22.62 34.66
N HIS A 310 20.19 22.85 34.12
CA HIS A 310 20.89 24.16 34.12
C HIS A 310 20.43 25.12 33.02
N THR A 311 19.46 24.73 32.20
CA THR A 311 18.93 25.54 31.08
C THR A 311 17.62 26.22 31.45
N GLU A 312 17.23 27.26 30.71
CA GLU A 312 15.93 27.94 30.86
C GLU A 312 14.77 27.19 30.19
N LEU A 313 14.96 25.92 29.84
CA LEU A 313 14.00 25.09 29.14
C LEU A 313 12.73 24.85 29.97
N GLN A 314 11.58 25.14 29.38
CA GLN A 314 10.27 24.78 29.93
C GLN A 314 9.79 23.48 29.29
N VAL A 315 9.26 22.57 30.11
CA VAL A 315 8.86 21.23 29.64
C VAL A 315 7.40 20.96 29.95
N VAL A 316 6.64 20.66 28.90
CA VAL A 316 5.25 20.21 28.97
C VAL A 316 5.17 18.76 28.52
N VAL A 317 4.43 17.94 29.26
CA VAL A 317 4.04 16.60 28.84
C VAL A 317 2.55 16.63 28.57
N LYS A 318 2.18 16.50 27.30
CA LYS A 318 0.78 16.37 26.90
C LYS A 318 0.36 14.92 27.03
N LEU A 319 -0.47 14.65 28.03
CA LEU A 319 -1.06 13.33 28.26
C LEU A 319 -2.02 12.95 27.12
N HIS A 320 -1.94 11.68 26.70
CA HIS A 320 -2.90 11.11 25.77
C HIS A 320 -4.29 11.03 26.45
N PRO A 321 -5.41 11.19 25.73
CA PRO A 321 -6.75 11.15 26.33
C PRO A 321 -7.02 9.91 27.19
N ASN A 322 -6.48 8.76 26.76
CA ASN A 322 -6.59 7.47 27.45
C ASN A 322 -5.64 7.31 28.66
N GLU A 323 -4.83 8.32 28.99
CA GLU A 323 -3.95 8.30 30.15
C GLU A 323 -4.54 9.14 31.30
N ASP A 324 -4.33 8.68 32.54
CA ASP A 324 -4.74 9.40 33.75
C ASP A 324 -3.59 10.18 34.42
N GLY A 325 -2.36 10.00 33.92
CA GLY A 325 -1.15 10.65 34.41
C GLY A 325 -0.58 10.08 35.72
N ARG A 326 -1.16 9.02 36.30
CA ARG A 326 -0.70 8.48 37.60
C ARG A 326 0.74 7.97 37.53
N ILE A 327 1.04 7.18 36.50
CA ILE A 327 2.37 6.61 36.27
C ILE A 327 3.40 7.73 36.07
N GLN A 328 3.06 8.72 35.24
CA GLN A 328 3.92 9.88 34.97
C GLN A 328 4.21 10.65 36.26
N ARG A 329 3.18 10.92 37.09
CA ARG A 329 3.37 11.58 38.40
C ARG A 329 4.26 10.79 39.36
N LEU A 330 4.15 9.46 39.37
CA LEU A 330 5.01 8.60 40.19
C LEU A 330 6.47 8.71 39.73
N ILE A 331 6.72 8.58 38.41
CA ILE A 331 8.06 8.70 37.84
C ILE A 331 8.66 10.08 38.14
N LEU A 332 7.90 11.17 37.99
CA LEU A 332 8.38 12.52 38.33
C LEU A 332 8.73 12.66 39.82
N LYS A 333 7.97 12.00 40.71
CA LYS A 333 8.24 11.98 42.16
C LYS A 333 9.50 11.17 42.50
N GLU A 334 9.69 10.02 41.86
CA GLU A 334 10.91 9.19 42.01
C GLU A 334 12.17 9.96 41.61
N HIS A 335 12.04 10.78 40.58
CA HIS A 335 13.08 11.65 40.04
C HIS A 335 13.22 13.00 40.77
N ASN A 336 12.33 13.30 41.73
CA ASN A 336 12.31 14.54 42.50
C ASN A 336 12.39 15.82 41.63
N THR A 337 11.63 15.84 40.52
CA THR A 337 11.60 16.97 39.58
C THR A 337 10.21 17.60 39.49
N ASP A 338 10.14 18.91 39.67
CA ASP A 338 8.96 19.76 39.53
C ASP A 338 8.97 20.58 38.22
N LYS A 339 10.04 20.45 37.42
CA LYS A 339 10.26 21.21 36.18
C LYS A 339 9.38 20.78 35.00
N ILE A 340 8.70 19.65 35.11
CA ILE A 340 7.89 19.06 34.04
C ILE A 340 6.41 19.24 34.37
N LYS A 341 5.70 20.00 33.53
CA LYS A 341 4.26 20.24 33.68
C LYS A 341 3.46 19.20 32.91
N LEU A 342 2.63 18.43 33.61
CA LEU A 342 1.68 17.50 32.97
C LEU A 342 0.41 18.25 32.55
N VAL A 343 0.01 18.13 31.29
CA VAL A 343 -1.19 18.74 30.73
C VAL A 343 -2.06 17.64 30.13
N LYS A 344 -3.34 17.58 30.52
CA LYS A 344 -4.29 16.64 29.92
C LYS A 344 -5.34 17.37 29.07
N GLU A 345 -5.97 18.37 29.63
CA GLU A 345 -7.10 19.08 29.00
C GLU A 345 -6.61 20.29 28.19
N MET A 346 -6.10 20.04 26.99
CA MET A 346 -5.72 21.06 26.01
C MET A 346 -5.69 20.45 24.60
N ASP A 347 -6.03 21.23 23.57
CA ASP A 347 -5.87 20.77 22.18
C ASP A 347 -4.37 20.59 21.88
N ALA A 348 -3.98 19.40 21.43
CA ALA A 348 -2.60 19.09 21.07
C ALA A 348 -2.03 20.08 20.05
N ARG A 349 -2.85 20.57 19.11
CA ARG A 349 -2.42 21.48 18.03
C ARG A 349 -2.03 22.86 18.53
N LEU A 350 -2.62 23.33 19.63
CA LEU A 350 -2.21 24.57 20.28
C LEU A 350 -0.79 24.44 20.84
N LEU A 351 -0.53 23.33 21.56
CA LEU A 351 0.81 23.03 22.07
C LEU A 351 1.81 22.88 20.93
N LEU A 352 1.49 22.08 19.90
CA LEU A 352 2.37 21.93 18.73
C LEU A 352 2.70 23.29 18.11
N ALA A 353 1.72 24.17 17.95
CA ALA A 353 1.90 25.49 17.34
C ALA A 353 2.84 26.40 18.14
N VAL A 354 2.85 26.33 19.47
CA VAL A 354 3.65 27.23 20.33
C VAL A 354 4.99 26.65 20.78
N SER A 355 5.19 25.34 20.64
CA SER A 355 6.42 24.66 21.07
C SER A 355 7.57 24.85 20.09
N ASP A 356 8.78 24.87 20.65
CA ASP A 356 10.03 25.05 19.91
C ASP A 356 10.62 23.71 19.45
N VAL A 357 10.33 22.63 20.20
CA VAL A 357 10.68 21.26 19.82
C VAL A 357 9.64 20.27 20.37
N ILE A 358 9.36 19.23 19.57
CA ILE A 358 8.45 18.16 19.93
C ILE A 358 9.25 16.88 20.16
N VAL A 359 8.96 16.19 21.26
CA VAL A 359 9.42 14.83 21.52
C VAL A 359 8.22 13.89 21.54
N THR A 360 8.29 12.76 20.85
CA THR A 360 7.25 11.72 20.94
C THR A 360 7.83 10.34 20.65
N VAL A 361 6.99 9.32 20.59
CA VAL A 361 7.33 8.01 20.00
C VAL A 361 6.78 7.94 18.57
N SER A 362 6.97 6.84 17.87
CA SER A 362 6.32 6.64 16.56
C SER A 362 4.79 6.76 16.66
N SER A 363 4.23 7.89 16.21
CA SER A 363 2.82 8.29 16.40
C SER A 363 2.37 9.31 15.34
N THR A 364 1.07 9.38 15.03
CA THR A 364 0.52 10.37 14.08
C THR A 364 0.75 11.81 14.54
N THR A 365 0.90 12.06 15.84
CA THR A 365 1.21 13.40 16.37
C THR A 365 2.60 13.89 15.94
N GLY A 366 3.58 12.99 15.76
CA GLY A 366 4.87 13.39 15.19
C GLY A 366 4.75 13.86 13.75
N LEU A 367 3.82 13.26 12.99
CA LEU A 367 3.48 13.70 11.64
C LEU A 367 2.81 15.08 11.66
N GLU A 368 1.87 15.33 12.57
CA GLU A 368 1.26 16.65 12.80
C GLU A 368 2.31 17.73 13.09
N ALA A 369 3.28 17.42 13.96
CA ALA A 369 4.42 18.30 14.24
C ALA A 369 5.24 18.58 12.97
N ALA A 370 5.55 17.54 12.20
CA ALA A 370 6.35 17.68 10.98
C ALA A 370 5.64 18.53 9.91
N VAL A 371 4.33 18.33 9.70
CA VAL A 371 3.57 19.15 8.74
C VAL A 371 3.35 20.59 9.23
N MET A 372 3.46 20.84 10.54
CA MET A 372 3.59 22.17 11.14
C MET A 372 5.03 22.70 11.12
N GLY A 373 5.97 22.04 10.43
CA GLY A 373 7.36 22.47 10.35
C GLY A 373 8.07 22.52 11.72
N LYS A 374 7.61 21.77 12.70
CA LYS A 374 8.18 21.74 14.05
C LYS A 374 9.34 20.74 14.12
N PRO A 375 10.47 21.11 14.76
CA PRO A 375 11.55 20.17 15.02
C PRO A 375 11.03 18.97 15.82
N LEU A 376 11.30 17.76 15.32
CA LEU A 376 10.84 16.51 15.88
C LEU A 376 12.02 15.66 16.32
N VAL A 377 12.05 15.32 17.61
CA VAL A 377 12.87 14.26 18.16
C VAL A 377 11.93 13.11 18.50
N TYR A 378 12.30 11.87 18.20
CA TYR A 378 11.47 10.74 18.55
C TYR A 378 12.25 9.65 19.29
N LEU A 379 11.60 9.13 20.32
CA LEU A 379 12.12 8.11 21.20
C LEU A 379 11.68 6.74 20.69
N ASN A 380 12.67 5.92 20.38
CA ASN A 380 12.48 4.49 20.20
C ASN A 380 13.50 3.77 21.09
N VAL A 381 13.12 3.56 22.35
CA VAL A 381 13.91 2.81 23.35
C VAL A 381 13.87 1.30 23.11
N THR A 382 13.19 0.88 22.05
CA THR A 382 13.13 -0.50 21.59
C THR A 382 13.83 -0.63 20.25
N ASP A 383 14.21 -1.84 19.90
CA ASP A 383 14.66 -2.16 18.53
C ASP A 383 13.48 -2.57 17.63
N LYS A 384 12.24 -2.26 18.01
CA LYS A 384 11.06 -2.52 17.18
C LYS A 384 10.99 -1.51 16.04
N GLU A 385 10.47 -1.97 14.90
CA GLU A 385 10.28 -1.12 13.73
C GLU A 385 9.27 0.00 13.99
N ASP A 386 9.59 1.19 13.49
CA ASP A 386 8.73 2.37 13.64
C ASP A 386 7.47 2.26 12.76
N TYR A 387 6.31 2.56 13.36
CA TYR A 387 5.04 2.60 12.64
C TYR A 387 5.01 3.72 11.58
N ILE A 388 5.49 4.90 11.94
CA ILE A 388 5.84 6.00 11.04
C ILE A 388 7.37 6.18 11.11
N PRO A 389 8.11 5.91 10.02
CA PRO A 389 9.57 5.91 10.02
C PRO A 389 10.10 7.34 9.82
N PHE A 390 9.99 8.18 10.85
CA PHE A 390 10.36 9.60 10.78
C PHE A 390 11.79 9.85 10.27
N GLU A 391 12.75 9.01 10.67
CA GLU A 391 14.14 9.09 10.21
C GLU A 391 14.27 8.82 8.71
N GLN A 392 13.62 7.77 8.19
CA GLN A 392 13.63 7.45 6.75
C GLN A 392 12.91 8.51 5.91
N MET A 393 11.92 9.18 6.50
CA MET A 393 11.20 10.30 5.90
C MET A 393 12.02 11.62 5.97
N GLY A 394 13.09 11.67 6.77
CA GLY A 394 13.91 12.86 6.97
C GLY A 394 13.24 13.95 7.82
N ILE A 395 12.21 13.60 8.60
CA ILE A 395 11.38 14.58 9.34
C ILE A 395 11.58 14.54 10.86
N GLY A 396 12.40 13.62 11.38
CA GLY A 396 12.70 13.58 12.82
C GLY A 396 14.01 12.87 13.13
N LEU A 397 14.59 13.21 14.28
CA LEU A 397 15.80 12.58 14.81
C LEU A 397 15.45 11.43 15.75
N ARG A 398 15.98 10.23 15.46
CA ARG A 398 15.82 9.06 16.31
C ARG A 398 16.72 9.17 17.53
N CYS A 399 16.20 8.85 18.70
CA CYS A 399 16.96 8.66 19.93
C CYS A 399 16.53 7.36 20.63
N THR A 400 17.49 6.64 21.18
CA THR A 400 17.28 5.34 21.85
C THR A 400 17.46 5.39 23.36
N ASN A 401 18.12 6.44 23.86
CA ASN A 401 18.46 6.59 25.27
C ASN A 401 18.45 8.07 25.69
N SER A 402 18.57 8.31 27.00
CA SER A 402 18.46 9.65 27.58
C SER A 402 19.61 10.58 27.18
N VAL A 403 20.80 10.04 26.92
CA VAL A 403 21.97 10.82 26.52
C VAL A 403 21.77 11.40 25.12
N GLU A 404 21.35 10.57 24.16
CA GLU A 404 21.05 10.99 22.79
C GLU A 404 19.96 12.06 22.73
N VAL A 405 18.88 11.88 23.52
CA VAL A 405 17.81 12.90 23.62
C VAL A 405 18.39 14.22 24.13
N ALA A 406 19.15 14.19 25.23
CA ALA A 406 19.73 15.38 25.81
C ALA A 406 20.67 16.09 24.82
N GLU A 407 21.50 15.36 24.09
CA GLU A 407 22.38 15.92 23.05
C GLU A 407 21.59 16.56 21.91
N CYS A 408 20.54 15.90 21.41
CA CYS A 408 19.69 16.44 20.36
C CYS A 408 18.99 17.73 20.81
N LEU A 409 18.43 17.75 22.03
CA LEU A 409 17.79 18.93 22.60
C LEU A 409 18.79 20.08 22.81
N LYS A 410 20.03 19.81 23.25
CA LYS A 410 21.09 20.83 23.37
C LYS A 410 21.40 21.47 22.01
N LYS A 411 21.49 20.67 20.94
CA LYS A 411 21.73 21.18 19.58
C LYS A 411 20.59 22.09 19.11
N ILE A 412 19.35 21.64 19.26
CA ILE A 412 18.15 22.35 18.80
C ILE A 412 17.93 23.65 19.59
N LEU A 413 17.91 23.56 20.92
CA LEU A 413 17.40 24.64 21.77
C LEU A 413 18.47 25.56 22.30
N ILE A 414 19.68 25.07 22.56
CA ILE A 414 20.74 25.85 23.24
C ILE A 414 21.73 26.41 22.22
N ARG A 415 22.23 25.56 21.32
CA ARG A 415 23.23 25.99 20.33
C ARG A 415 22.60 26.76 19.17
N HIS A 416 21.27 26.82 19.11
CA HIS A 416 20.51 27.31 17.96
C HIS A 416 21.08 26.77 16.64
N GLU A 417 21.63 25.55 16.67
CA GLU A 417 22.06 24.89 15.46
C GLU A 417 20.80 24.72 14.64
N LYS A 418 20.74 25.38 13.47
CA LYS A 418 19.74 25.05 12.48
C LYS A 418 20.01 23.60 12.11
N LEU A 419 19.27 22.69 12.71
CA LEU A 419 19.00 21.42 12.08
C LEU A 419 18.22 21.79 10.81
N ASP A 420 18.95 22.05 9.73
CA ASP A 420 18.33 22.08 8.43
C ASP A 420 17.87 20.65 8.21
N PHE A 421 16.56 20.47 8.29
CA PHE A 421 15.88 19.31 7.76
C PHE A 421 15.36 19.74 6.38
N PRO A 422 16.17 19.71 5.31
CA PRO A 422 15.69 20.03 3.96
C PRO A 422 14.41 19.28 3.61
N GLU A 423 14.30 18.03 4.10
CA GLU A 423 13.14 17.18 3.92
C GLU A 423 11.92 17.71 4.67
N LEU A 424 12.03 18.18 5.92
CA LEU A 424 10.90 18.72 6.71
C LEU A 424 10.12 19.79 5.94
N LYS A 425 10.81 20.68 5.22
CA LYS A 425 10.19 21.74 4.41
C LYS A 425 9.25 21.19 3.33
N LYS A 426 9.52 20.00 2.81
CA LYS A 426 8.67 19.34 1.79
C LYS A 426 7.36 18.80 2.36
N TYR A 427 7.28 18.58 3.67
CA TYR A 427 6.10 18.04 4.34
C TYR A 427 5.21 19.14 4.94
N VAL A 428 5.69 20.38 5.02
CA VAL A 428 4.89 21.48 5.57
C VAL A 428 3.62 21.65 4.74
N THR A 429 2.47 21.60 5.42
CA THR A 429 1.18 21.70 4.74
C THR A 429 0.90 23.15 4.34
N ASP A 430 0.32 23.33 3.15
CA ASP A 430 -0.16 24.62 2.65
C ASP A 430 -1.65 24.86 2.96
N GLY A 431 -2.30 23.91 3.64
CA GLY A 431 -3.71 23.99 4.00
C GLY A 431 -4.70 23.73 2.86
N LYS A 432 -4.25 23.16 1.74
CA LYS A 432 -5.06 22.99 0.52
C LYS A 432 -5.20 21.54 0.07
N ALA A 433 -4.97 20.57 0.96
CA ALA A 433 -5.07 19.17 0.59
C ALA A 433 -6.51 18.79 0.19
N ALA A 434 -7.53 19.28 0.90
CA ALA A 434 -8.92 19.00 0.59
C ALA A 434 -9.33 19.45 -0.82
N VAL A 435 -8.81 20.60 -1.27
CA VAL A 435 -9.01 21.11 -2.63
C VAL A 435 -8.40 20.16 -3.66
N ARG A 436 -7.13 19.76 -3.46
CA ARG A 436 -6.44 18.84 -4.38
C ARG A 436 -7.12 17.48 -4.45
N VAL A 437 -7.57 16.95 -3.31
CA VAL A 437 -8.33 15.69 -3.24
C VAL A 437 -9.69 15.84 -3.93
N GLY A 438 -10.40 16.95 -3.72
CA GLY A 438 -11.67 17.22 -4.39
C GLY A 438 -11.55 17.27 -5.92
N GLU A 439 -10.54 17.98 -6.45
CA GLU A 439 -10.28 17.99 -7.89
C GLU A 439 -9.90 16.60 -8.43
N LEU A 440 -9.16 15.80 -7.66
CA LEU A 440 -8.85 14.42 -8.04
C LEU A 440 -10.13 13.56 -8.14
N ILE A 441 -11.04 13.70 -7.17
CA ILE A 441 -12.34 13.01 -7.17
C ILE A 441 -13.20 13.44 -8.36
N ARG A 442 -13.24 14.74 -8.66
CA ARG A 442 -13.94 15.28 -9.82
C ARG A 442 -13.42 14.67 -11.13
N LYS A 443 -12.10 14.59 -11.31
CA LYS A 443 -11.48 13.95 -12.48
C LYS A 443 -11.82 12.46 -12.56
N ALA A 444 -11.78 11.75 -11.43
CA ALA A 444 -12.17 10.34 -11.38
C ALA A 444 -13.64 10.13 -11.76
N ALA A 445 -14.56 10.92 -11.21
CA ALA A 445 -15.99 10.87 -11.50
C ALA A 445 -16.31 11.11 -12.99
N ARG A 446 -15.53 11.97 -13.63
CA ARG A 446 -15.64 12.29 -15.07
C ARG A 446 -14.89 11.31 -15.98
N LYS A 447 -14.29 10.25 -15.41
CA LYS A 447 -13.47 9.26 -16.13
C LYS A 447 -12.28 9.89 -16.87
N GLU A 448 -11.79 11.02 -16.37
CA GLU A 448 -10.58 11.69 -16.86
C GLU A 448 -9.31 10.99 -16.33
N LEU A 449 -9.45 10.21 -15.24
CA LEU A 449 -8.40 9.32 -14.73
C LEU A 449 -8.64 7.89 -15.21
N LYS A 450 -7.57 7.19 -15.57
CA LYS A 450 -7.64 5.79 -15.99
C LYS A 450 -7.29 4.86 -14.83
N PRO A 451 -8.05 3.77 -14.62
CA PRO A 451 -7.71 2.78 -13.61
C PRO A 451 -6.38 2.10 -13.92
N VAL A 452 -5.63 1.75 -12.87
CA VAL A 452 -4.36 1.02 -13.00
C VAL A 452 -4.68 -0.41 -13.41
N ARG A 453 -4.23 -0.80 -14.60
CA ARG A 453 -4.43 -2.15 -15.14
C ARG A 453 -3.42 -3.12 -14.54
N LYS A 454 -3.85 -4.34 -14.17
CA LYS A 454 -2.92 -5.39 -13.71
C LYS A 454 -2.00 -5.81 -14.86
N VAL A 455 -0.69 -5.60 -14.71
CA VAL A 455 0.34 -6.01 -15.66
C VAL A 455 0.98 -7.33 -15.24
N VAL A 456 1.00 -8.32 -16.14
CA VAL A 456 1.65 -9.62 -15.92
C VAL A 456 2.66 -9.89 -17.04
N ILE A 457 3.87 -10.31 -16.67
CA ILE A 457 4.85 -10.82 -17.62
C ILE A 457 4.55 -12.29 -17.87
N ILE A 458 4.29 -12.64 -19.13
CA ILE A 458 4.06 -14.03 -19.55
C ILE A 458 5.27 -14.48 -20.38
N VAL A 459 6.03 -15.42 -19.80
CA VAL A 459 7.20 -16.03 -20.41
C VAL A 459 6.79 -17.26 -21.21
N GLN A 460 6.89 -17.21 -22.53
CA GLN A 460 6.69 -18.37 -23.40
C GLN A 460 7.88 -19.31 -23.30
N ALA A 461 7.67 -20.52 -22.77
CA ALA A 461 8.72 -21.53 -22.63
C ALA A 461 8.26 -22.92 -23.09
N ARG A 462 9.06 -23.59 -23.93
CA ARG A 462 8.85 -24.99 -24.30
C ARG A 462 10.19 -25.71 -24.50
N MET A 463 10.18 -27.02 -24.31
CA MET A 463 11.35 -27.89 -24.54
C MET A 463 11.56 -28.23 -26.02
N GLY A 464 10.50 -28.15 -26.84
CA GLY A 464 10.46 -28.53 -28.25
C GLY A 464 11.13 -27.56 -29.22
N SER A 465 12.43 -27.34 -29.09
CA SER A 465 13.25 -26.63 -30.08
C SER A 465 13.94 -27.63 -31.02
N LEU A 466 13.83 -27.43 -32.34
CA LEU A 466 14.45 -28.31 -33.34
C LEU A 466 15.98 -28.14 -33.41
N ARG A 467 16.46 -26.88 -33.41
CA ARG A 467 17.89 -26.54 -33.55
C ARG A 467 18.69 -26.69 -32.26
N LEU A 468 18.03 -26.55 -31.12
CA LEU A 468 18.65 -26.69 -29.81
C LEU A 468 17.64 -27.27 -28.80
N PRO A 469 17.40 -28.60 -28.82
CA PRO A 469 16.43 -29.23 -27.93
C PRO A 469 16.71 -28.93 -26.46
N GLY A 470 15.64 -28.64 -25.70
CA GLY A 470 15.75 -28.33 -24.28
C GLY A 470 16.48 -27.03 -23.95
N LYS A 471 16.63 -26.09 -24.90
CA LYS A 471 17.39 -24.84 -24.71
C LYS A 471 17.07 -24.12 -23.40
N VAL A 472 15.78 -24.00 -23.05
CA VAL A 472 15.31 -23.30 -21.84
C VAL A 472 15.84 -23.89 -20.53
N MET A 473 16.23 -25.17 -20.53
CA MET A 473 16.79 -25.88 -19.38
C MET A 473 18.32 -26.00 -19.40
N LYS A 474 19.00 -25.52 -20.46
CA LYS A 474 20.45 -25.48 -20.49
C LYS A 474 21.00 -24.54 -19.42
N THR A 475 22.15 -24.90 -18.86
CA THR A 475 22.74 -24.22 -17.71
C THR A 475 23.62 -23.05 -18.15
N LEU A 476 23.40 -21.87 -17.57
CA LEU A 476 24.30 -20.72 -17.63
C LEU A 476 24.72 -20.38 -16.19
N ALA A 477 26.01 -20.21 -15.92
CA ALA A 477 26.52 -19.88 -14.57
C ALA A 477 25.90 -20.72 -13.43
N GLY A 478 25.78 -22.05 -13.64
CA GLY A 478 25.26 -22.99 -12.64
C GLY A 478 23.73 -23.02 -12.46
N LYS A 479 22.94 -22.26 -13.24
CA LYS A 479 21.47 -22.26 -13.19
C LYS A 479 20.84 -22.42 -14.58
N PRO A 480 19.64 -23.02 -14.71
CA PRO A 480 18.94 -23.10 -15.99
C PRO A 480 18.65 -21.72 -16.60
N MET A 481 18.66 -21.61 -17.93
CA MET A 481 18.40 -20.37 -18.65
C MET A 481 17.05 -19.73 -18.25
N ILE A 482 15.99 -20.53 -18.11
CA ILE A 482 14.68 -20.07 -17.65
C ILE A 482 14.72 -19.45 -16.23
N TRP A 483 15.61 -19.91 -15.36
CA TRP A 483 15.77 -19.37 -14.01
C TRP A 483 16.31 -17.94 -14.06
N HIS A 484 17.33 -17.70 -14.90
CA HIS A 484 17.90 -16.37 -15.08
C HIS A 484 16.87 -15.39 -15.61
N LEU A 485 16.13 -15.79 -16.66
CA LEU A 485 15.10 -14.94 -17.23
C LEU A 485 13.99 -14.61 -16.23
N VAL A 486 13.45 -15.60 -15.51
CA VAL A 486 12.39 -15.35 -14.53
C VAL A 486 12.87 -14.42 -13.42
N ASN A 487 14.09 -14.61 -12.91
CA ASN A 487 14.62 -13.73 -11.86
C ASN A 487 14.94 -12.32 -12.36
N ARG A 488 15.32 -12.16 -13.63
CA ARG A 488 15.40 -10.86 -14.29
C ARG A 488 14.05 -10.19 -14.35
N MET A 489 13.04 -10.89 -14.85
CA MET A 489 11.69 -10.32 -14.99
C MET A 489 11.05 -9.97 -13.66
N ARG A 490 11.36 -10.70 -12.58
CA ARG A 490 10.94 -10.37 -11.21
C ARG A 490 11.51 -9.06 -10.66
N GLN A 491 12.52 -8.46 -11.32
CA GLN A 491 13.06 -7.15 -10.96
C GLN A 491 12.25 -5.99 -11.54
N SER A 492 11.28 -6.26 -12.42
CA SER A 492 10.34 -5.24 -12.91
C SER A 492 9.59 -4.63 -11.73
N LYS A 493 9.49 -3.30 -11.71
CA LYS A 493 8.78 -2.54 -10.68
C LYS A 493 7.29 -2.38 -11.00
N LEU A 494 6.91 -2.54 -12.27
CA LEU A 494 5.55 -2.33 -12.74
C LEU A 494 4.78 -3.63 -13.02
N ALA A 495 5.46 -4.72 -13.36
CA ALA A 495 4.84 -6.02 -13.49
C ALA A 495 4.61 -6.66 -12.11
N MET A 496 3.41 -7.15 -11.88
CA MET A 496 3.03 -7.72 -10.58
C MET A 496 3.42 -9.19 -10.43
N GLU A 497 3.51 -9.90 -11.55
CA GLU A 497 3.72 -11.33 -11.56
C GLU A 497 4.47 -11.73 -12.84
N VAL A 498 5.28 -12.78 -12.72
CA VAL A 498 5.92 -13.46 -13.84
C VAL A 498 5.37 -14.88 -13.88
N ILE A 499 4.70 -15.23 -14.98
CA ILE A 499 4.11 -16.55 -15.19
C ILE A 499 4.75 -17.18 -16.42
N VAL A 500 5.14 -18.45 -16.31
CA VAL A 500 5.65 -19.21 -17.45
C VAL A 500 4.49 -19.93 -18.15
N ALA A 501 4.27 -19.64 -19.42
CA ALA A 501 3.31 -20.33 -20.27
C ALA A 501 4.02 -21.42 -21.09
N THR A 502 3.63 -22.68 -20.87
CA THR A 502 4.20 -23.85 -21.56
C THR A 502 3.13 -24.70 -22.26
N SER A 503 3.52 -25.70 -23.06
CA SER A 503 2.55 -26.57 -23.74
C SER A 503 2.22 -27.84 -22.94
N GLU A 504 1.07 -28.42 -23.26
CA GLU A 504 0.62 -29.73 -22.75
C GLU A 504 1.52 -30.90 -23.19
N ALA A 505 2.43 -30.68 -24.14
CA ALA A 505 3.35 -31.69 -24.64
C ALA A 505 4.15 -32.38 -23.52
N SER A 506 4.29 -33.70 -23.64
CA SER A 506 4.93 -34.56 -22.64
C SER A 506 6.42 -34.25 -22.45
N ASN A 507 7.09 -33.74 -23.49
CA ASN A 507 8.50 -33.32 -23.42
C ASN A 507 8.74 -32.13 -22.47
N ASN A 508 7.70 -31.42 -22.03
CA ASN A 508 7.82 -30.35 -21.04
C ASN A 508 7.81 -30.84 -19.58
N ALA A 509 7.71 -32.14 -19.31
CA ALA A 509 7.61 -32.68 -17.95
C ALA A 509 8.74 -32.18 -17.03
N SER A 510 9.99 -32.17 -17.50
CA SER A 510 11.14 -31.69 -16.71
C SER A 510 11.09 -30.19 -16.43
N LEU A 511 10.58 -29.39 -17.37
CA LEU A 511 10.36 -27.95 -17.18
C LEU A 511 9.26 -27.70 -16.14
N LYS A 512 8.13 -28.41 -16.22
CA LYS A 512 7.01 -28.32 -15.26
C LYS A 512 7.45 -28.71 -13.85
N GLU A 513 8.19 -29.81 -13.73
CA GLU A 513 8.76 -30.26 -12.46
C GLU A 513 9.71 -29.21 -11.87
N TYR A 514 10.61 -28.66 -12.68
CA TYR A 514 11.54 -27.62 -12.25
C TYR A 514 10.81 -26.37 -11.75
N MET A 515 9.85 -25.85 -12.51
CA MET A 515 9.08 -24.65 -12.14
C MET A 515 8.31 -24.88 -10.84
N THR A 516 7.71 -26.06 -10.66
CA THR A 516 6.99 -26.42 -9.43
C THR A 516 7.94 -26.45 -8.22
N LYS A 517 9.09 -27.12 -8.33
CA LYS A 517 10.10 -27.16 -7.26
C LYS A 517 10.67 -25.77 -6.94
N ALA A 518 10.84 -24.93 -7.95
CA ALA A 518 11.36 -23.57 -7.82
C ALA A 518 10.31 -22.53 -7.42
N SER A 519 9.04 -22.94 -7.18
CA SER A 519 7.93 -22.02 -6.89
C SER A 519 7.80 -20.90 -7.94
N ILE A 520 7.97 -21.24 -9.21
CA ILE A 520 7.75 -20.34 -10.34
C ILE A 520 6.31 -20.57 -10.81
N PRO A 521 5.43 -19.54 -10.83
CA PRO A 521 4.07 -19.68 -11.35
C PRO A 521 4.09 -20.11 -12.82
N TRP A 522 3.24 -21.07 -13.19
CA TRP A 522 3.16 -21.56 -14.55
C TRP A 522 1.74 -21.96 -14.97
N TYR A 523 1.53 -21.96 -16.29
CA TYR A 523 0.30 -22.40 -16.94
C TYR A 523 0.64 -23.29 -18.14
N GLU A 524 -0.15 -24.33 -18.34
CA GLU A 524 -0.08 -25.19 -19.52
C GLU A 524 -1.32 -25.01 -20.39
N GLY A 525 -1.13 -25.06 -21.71
CA GLY A 525 -2.22 -25.02 -22.68
C GLY A 525 -1.75 -25.49 -24.06
N SER A 526 -2.56 -25.20 -25.08
CA SER A 526 -2.37 -25.71 -26.44
C SER A 526 -0.95 -25.53 -26.99
N GLU A 527 -0.36 -26.60 -27.55
CA GLU A 527 0.94 -26.51 -28.21
C GLU A 527 0.90 -25.69 -29.50
N THR A 528 -0.18 -25.83 -30.27
CA THR A 528 -0.34 -25.24 -31.61
C THR A 528 -1.09 -23.90 -31.60
N ASP A 529 -1.75 -23.54 -30.50
CA ASP A 529 -2.42 -22.25 -30.35
C ASP A 529 -1.80 -21.46 -29.19
N VAL A 530 -0.69 -20.78 -29.50
CA VAL A 530 0.10 -20.01 -28.54
C VAL A 530 -0.69 -18.77 -28.10
N LEU A 531 -1.38 -18.12 -29.04
CA LEU A 531 -2.26 -16.98 -28.75
C LEU A 531 -3.32 -17.34 -27.71
N LYS A 532 -4.06 -18.43 -27.90
CA LYS A 532 -5.06 -18.89 -26.94
C LYS A 532 -4.44 -19.19 -25.58
N ARG A 533 -3.28 -19.85 -25.54
CA ARG A 533 -2.55 -20.09 -24.28
C ARG A 533 -2.20 -18.79 -23.54
N TYR A 534 -1.80 -17.74 -24.26
CA TYR A 534 -1.54 -16.43 -23.66
C TYR A 534 -2.81 -15.82 -23.06
N VAL A 535 -3.92 -15.85 -23.80
CA VAL A 535 -5.23 -15.37 -23.33
C VAL A 535 -5.69 -16.13 -22.07
N GLU A 536 -5.57 -17.45 -22.06
CA GLU A 536 -5.96 -18.28 -20.91
C GLU A 536 -5.05 -18.05 -19.68
N THR A 537 -3.75 -17.90 -19.90
CA THR A 537 -2.77 -17.57 -18.84
C THR A 537 -3.09 -16.21 -18.21
N ALA A 538 -3.37 -15.21 -19.04
CA ALA A 538 -3.74 -13.87 -18.61
C ALA A 538 -5.07 -13.85 -17.84
N LYS A 539 -6.10 -14.57 -18.32
CA LYS A 539 -7.37 -14.71 -17.61
C LYS A 539 -7.22 -15.36 -16.24
N LYS A 540 -6.43 -16.44 -16.15
CA LYS A 540 -6.18 -17.14 -14.89
C LYS A 540 -5.49 -16.24 -13.86
N SER A 541 -4.59 -15.38 -14.33
CA SER A 541 -3.89 -14.41 -13.48
C SER A 541 -4.67 -13.11 -13.24
N GLY A 542 -5.77 -12.88 -13.95
CA GLY A 542 -6.51 -11.62 -13.91
C GLY A 542 -5.73 -10.44 -14.48
N ALA A 543 -4.79 -10.69 -15.40
CA ALA A 543 -4.06 -9.65 -16.10
C ALA A 543 -4.99 -8.84 -17.01
N GLU A 544 -4.77 -7.53 -17.08
CA GLU A 544 -5.44 -6.64 -18.04
C GLU A 544 -4.45 -6.18 -19.13
N VAL A 545 -3.15 -6.18 -18.81
CA VAL A 545 -2.05 -5.93 -19.74
C VAL A 545 -1.03 -7.04 -19.60
N ILE A 546 -0.52 -7.51 -20.73
CA ILE A 546 0.46 -8.59 -20.81
C ILE A 546 1.76 -8.02 -21.32
N VAL A 547 2.86 -8.45 -20.72
CA VAL A 547 4.20 -8.33 -21.33
C VAL A 547 4.61 -9.71 -21.84
N ARG A 548 4.68 -9.86 -23.15
CA ARG A 548 5.15 -11.07 -23.81
C ARG A 548 6.67 -11.10 -23.79
N VAL A 549 7.24 -12.16 -23.21
CA VAL A 549 8.67 -12.45 -23.20
C VAL A 549 8.88 -13.89 -23.64
N THR A 550 9.96 -14.20 -24.36
CA THR A 550 10.29 -15.56 -24.81
C THR A 550 11.48 -16.13 -24.03
N ALA A 551 11.42 -17.42 -23.72
CA ALA A 551 12.38 -18.07 -22.83
C ALA A 551 13.80 -18.21 -23.40
N ASP A 552 14.00 -17.92 -24.68
CA ASP A 552 15.27 -17.93 -25.39
C ASP A 552 16.03 -16.61 -25.37
N ASN A 553 15.51 -15.63 -24.62
CA ASN A 553 16.08 -14.30 -24.47
C ASN A 553 16.56 -14.09 -23.01
N PRO A 554 17.63 -14.78 -22.56
CA PRO A 554 18.02 -14.79 -21.15
C PRO A 554 18.47 -13.42 -20.61
N LEU A 555 18.85 -12.49 -21.49
CA LEU A 555 19.28 -11.13 -21.14
C LEU A 555 18.15 -10.09 -21.26
N THR A 556 16.88 -10.51 -21.31
CA THR A 556 15.74 -9.57 -21.35
C THR A 556 15.83 -8.55 -20.20
N SER A 557 15.71 -7.27 -20.52
CA SER A 557 15.91 -6.16 -19.58
C SER A 557 14.60 -5.76 -18.91
N ALA A 558 14.51 -5.95 -17.59
CA ALA A 558 13.38 -5.51 -16.79
C ALA A 558 13.20 -3.97 -16.81
N VAL A 559 14.31 -3.23 -16.93
CA VAL A 559 14.29 -1.76 -17.04
C VAL A 559 13.60 -1.32 -18.34
N CYS A 560 13.93 -1.97 -19.46
CA CYS A 560 13.27 -1.68 -20.73
C CYS A 560 11.79 -2.06 -20.70
N ILE A 561 11.43 -3.18 -20.08
CA ILE A 561 10.03 -3.57 -19.87
C ILE A 561 9.27 -2.52 -19.06
N ASP A 562 9.83 -2.03 -17.94
CA ASP A 562 9.17 -0.99 -17.14
C ASP A 562 8.96 0.30 -17.94
N GLN A 563 9.95 0.73 -18.73
CA GLN A 563 9.80 1.88 -19.63
C GLN A 563 8.70 1.66 -20.67
N MET A 564 8.59 0.46 -21.23
CA MET A 564 7.57 0.12 -22.21
C MET A 564 6.16 0.11 -21.60
N ILE A 565 6.00 -0.42 -20.39
CA ILE A 565 4.73 -0.39 -19.65
C ILE A 565 4.32 1.06 -19.37
N GLU A 566 5.25 1.90 -18.90
CA GLU A 566 4.94 3.30 -18.60
C GLU A 566 4.53 4.07 -19.86
N SER A 567 5.28 3.91 -20.97
CA SER A 567 4.94 4.52 -22.25
C SER A 567 3.62 3.99 -22.82
N HIS A 568 3.35 2.69 -22.68
CA HIS A 568 2.08 2.07 -23.09
C HIS A 568 0.88 2.75 -22.45
N PHE A 569 0.95 3.01 -21.13
CA PHE A 569 -0.11 3.71 -20.42
C PHE A 569 -0.19 5.20 -20.76
N GLN A 570 0.95 5.89 -20.84
CA GLN A 570 1.00 7.31 -21.21
C GLN A 570 0.39 7.57 -22.58
N MET A 571 0.75 6.73 -23.56
CA MET A 571 0.25 6.84 -24.92
C MET A 571 -1.16 6.27 -25.07
N ASN A 572 -1.71 5.59 -24.06
CA ASN A 572 -2.94 4.80 -24.19
C ASN A 572 -2.90 3.91 -25.43
N ALA A 573 -1.86 3.10 -25.53
CA ALA A 573 -1.65 2.19 -26.64
C ALA A 573 -2.42 0.88 -26.45
N ASP A 574 -2.71 0.21 -27.55
CA ASP A 574 -3.18 -1.17 -27.58
C ASP A 574 -2.01 -2.15 -27.55
N TYR A 575 -0.91 -1.73 -28.16
CA TYR A 575 0.30 -2.51 -28.34
C TYR A 575 1.52 -1.59 -28.32
N THR A 576 2.56 -1.95 -27.56
CA THR A 576 3.82 -1.20 -27.48
C THR A 576 5.00 -2.10 -27.77
N VAL A 577 5.89 -1.64 -28.64
CA VAL A 577 7.15 -2.29 -28.97
C VAL A 577 8.29 -1.27 -28.93
N MET A 578 9.48 -1.70 -28.49
CA MET A 578 10.69 -0.88 -28.53
C MET A 578 11.56 -1.24 -29.75
N LYS A 579 12.00 -0.24 -30.50
CA LYS A 579 12.90 -0.34 -31.66
C LYS A 579 14.31 0.10 -31.29
N GLY A 580 15.32 -0.42 -32.00
CA GLY A 580 16.72 -0.05 -31.80
C GLY A 580 17.48 -0.84 -30.75
N LEU A 581 16.82 -1.69 -29.94
CA LEU A 581 17.53 -2.58 -29.01
C LEU A 581 18.18 -3.77 -29.72
N PRO A 582 19.20 -4.39 -29.10
CA PRO A 582 19.64 -5.73 -29.47
C PRO A 582 18.48 -6.72 -29.56
N ILE A 583 18.53 -7.61 -30.54
CA ILE A 583 17.53 -8.67 -30.69
C ILE A 583 17.66 -9.63 -29.50
N GLY A 584 16.58 -9.82 -28.75
CA GLY A 584 16.54 -10.74 -27.61
C GLY A 584 16.75 -10.12 -26.23
N VAL A 585 16.58 -8.79 -26.09
CA VAL A 585 16.71 -8.10 -24.78
C VAL A 585 15.44 -7.37 -24.32
N THR A 586 14.33 -7.52 -25.05
CA THR A 586 13.04 -6.89 -24.70
C THR A 586 11.87 -7.84 -24.92
N GLY A 587 10.67 -7.36 -24.63
CA GLY A 587 9.39 -8.02 -24.88
C GLY A 587 8.43 -7.11 -25.62
N GLU A 588 7.15 -7.47 -25.60
CA GLU A 588 6.07 -6.71 -26.22
C GLU A 588 4.95 -6.48 -25.19
N VAL A 589 4.41 -5.26 -25.11
CA VAL A 589 3.32 -4.94 -24.18
C VAL A 589 2.00 -4.86 -24.93
N VAL A 590 0.96 -5.56 -24.48
CA VAL A 590 -0.34 -5.62 -25.17
C VAL A 590 -1.50 -5.70 -24.18
N ASN A 591 -2.62 -5.04 -24.49
CA ASN A 591 -3.86 -5.17 -23.72
C ASN A 591 -4.44 -6.59 -23.88
N LEU A 592 -4.93 -7.21 -22.80
CA LEU A 592 -5.57 -8.53 -22.87
C LEU A 592 -6.78 -8.51 -23.82
N GLU A 593 -7.61 -7.48 -23.73
CA GLU A 593 -8.81 -7.30 -24.57
C GLU A 593 -8.47 -7.37 -26.07
N VAL A 594 -7.32 -6.82 -26.47
CA VAL A 594 -6.84 -6.87 -27.86
C VAL A 594 -6.56 -8.32 -28.27
N LEU A 595 -5.85 -9.09 -27.45
CA LEU A 595 -5.58 -10.50 -27.75
C LEU A 595 -6.85 -11.36 -27.72
N GLU A 596 -7.82 -11.06 -26.84
CA GLU A 596 -9.12 -11.73 -26.83
C GLU A 596 -9.88 -11.50 -28.13
N ASN A 597 -9.91 -10.24 -28.59
CA ASN A 597 -10.56 -9.86 -29.84
C ASN A 597 -9.91 -10.55 -31.03
N VAL A 598 -8.57 -10.56 -31.10
CA VAL A 598 -7.82 -11.29 -32.15
C VAL A 598 -8.14 -12.78 -32.08
N CYS A 599 -8.04 -13.41 -30.89
CA CYS A 599 -8.30 -14.84 -30.70
C CYS A 599 -9.72 -15.27 -31.12
N GLY A 600 -10.70 -14.36 -31.06
CA GLY A 600 -12.07 -14.58 -31.51
C GLY A 600 -12.30 -14.43 -33.02
N LYS A 601 -11.32 -13.94 -33.80
CA LYS A 601 -11.46 -13.78 -35.26
C LYS A 601 -11.50 -15.15 -35.96
N LYS A 602 -12.36 -15.25 -36.99
CA LYS A 602 -12.56 -16.50 -37.75
C LYS A 602 -11.43 -16.78 -38.75
N ASP A 603 -10.80 -15.73 -39.27
CA ASP A 603 -9.87 -15.82 -40.40
C ASP A 603 -8.39 -15.80 -39.98
N LEU A 604 -8.08 -16.29 -38.77
CA LEU A 604 -6.69 -16.38 -38.30
C LEU A 604 -5.94 -17.54 -38.98
N THR A 605 -4.74 -17.23 -39.48
CA THR A 605 -3.79 -18.23 -39.99
C THR A 605 -3.11 -18.98 -38.84
N GLN A 606 -2.43 -20.09 -39.16
CA GLN A 606 -1.61 -20.80 -38.16
C GLN A 606 -0.45 -19.94 -37.65
N THR A 607 0.10 -19.07 -38.51
CA THR A 607 1.16 -18.12 -38.15
C THR A 607 0.66 -17.11 -37.12
N ASP A 608 -0.56 -16.59 -37.27
CA ASP A 608 -1.18 -15.68 -36.29
C ASP A 608 -1.36 -16.35 -34.92
N ARG A 609 -1.69 -17.66 -34.91
CA ARG A 609 -1.84 -18.44 -33.68
C ARG A 609 -0.51 -18.74 -33.00
N GLU A 610 0.58 -18.84 -33.75
CA GLU A 610 1.94 -19.08 -33.21
C GLU A 610 2.61 -17.79 -32.73
N HIS A 611 2.47 -16.71 -33.50
CA HIS A 611 3.05 -15.40 -33.21
C HIS A 611 2.00 -14.48 -32.60
N VAL A 612 1.82 -14.61 -31.28
CA VAL A 612 0.78 -13.99 -30.42
C VAL A 612 0.38 -12.55 -30.79
N THR A 613 1.33 -11.70 -31.13
CA THR A 613 1.16 -10.25 -31.38
C THR A 613 1.24 -9.87 -32.86
N LEU A 614 1.49 -10.82 -33.76
CA LEU A 614 1.73 -10.57 -35.18
C LEU A 614 0.55 -9.89 -35.85
N TYR A 615 -0.65 -10.44 -35.67
CA TYR A 615 -1.87 -9.86 -36.24
C TYR A 615 -2.04 -8.39 -35.84
N VAL A 616 -1.80 -8.06 -34.56
CA VAL A 616 -1.90 -6.68 -34.05
C VAL A 616 -0.86 -5.78 -34.71
N TYR A 617 0.37 -6.25 -34.86
CA TYR A 617 1.46 -5.51 -35.47
C TYR A 617 1.23 -5.21 -36.97
N GLU A 618 0.64 -6.16 -37.71
CA GLU A 618 0.37 -6.03 -39.14
C GLU A 618 -0.87 -5.20 -39.49
N HIS A 619 -1.70 -4.87 -38.49
CA HIS A 619 -2.93 -4.09 -38.66
C HIS A 619 -2.89 -2.76 -37.87
N PRO A 620 -1.94 -1.84 -38.16
CA PRO A 620 -1.84 -0.55 -37.48
C PRO A 620 -3.06 0.37 -37.67
N ASP A 621 -3.88 0.09 -38.69
CA ASP A 621 -5.15 0.79 -38.92
C ASP A 621 -6.26 0.35 -37.95
N GLU A 622 -6.15 -0.85 -37.37
CA GLU A 622 -7.12 -1.40 -36.40
C GLU A 622 -6.72 -1.14 -34.94
N TYR A 623 -5.41 -0.98 -34.67
CA TYR A 623 -4.88 -0.93 -33.31
C TYR A 623 -3.96 0.26 -33.09
N LYS A 624 -4.04 0.88 -31.91
CA LYS A 624 -3.15 1.96 -31.54
C LYS A 624 -1.78 1.43 -31.13
N ILE A 625 -0.85 1.42 -32.08
CA ILE A 625 0.52 0.96 -31.86
C ILE A 625 1.42 2.10 -31.38
N ASN A 626 2.13 1.88 -30.28
CA ASN A 626 3.18 2.76 -29.79
C ASN A 626 4.56 2.18 -30.10
N TYR A 627 5.33 2.92 -30.90
CA TYR A 627 6.72 2.60 -31.22
C TYR A 627 7.64 3.45 -30.37
N MET A 628 8.36 2.80 -29.46
CA MET A 628 9.31 3.48 -28.58
C MET A 628 10.73 3.28 -29.10
N GLU A 629 11.53 4.34 -29.15
CA GLU A 629 12.94 4.24 -29.55
C GLU A 629 13.83 3.88 -28.36
N ALA A 630 14.83 3.04 -28.58
CA ALA A 630 15.79 2.66 -27.56
C ALA A 630 16.64 3.87 -27.12
N PRO A 631 16.95 4.00 -25.81
CA PRO A 631 17.92 4.96 -25.32
C PRO A 631 19.26 4.81 -26.06
N LYS A 632 19.94 5.93 -26.32
CA LYS A 632 21.15 5.97 -27.16
C LYS A 632 22.25 5.04 -26.64
N GLU A 633 22.33 4.89 -25.32
CA GLU A 633 23.34 4.13 -24.60
C GLU A 633 23.23 2.62 -24.84
N ILE A 634 22.03 2.14 -25.19
CA ILE A 634 21.73 0.71 -25.42
C ILE A 634 21.16 0.43 -26.82
N ASN A 635 21.20 1.42 -27.70
CA ASN A 635 20.73 1.31 -29.08
C ASN A 635 21.77 0.53 -29.91
N SER A 636 21.46 -0.71 -30.28
CA SER A 636 22.33 -1.61 -31.03
C SER A 636 21.52 -2.67 -31.78
N PRO A 637 20.76 -2.28 -32.82
CA PRO A 637 19.81 -3.16 -33.50
C PRO A 637 20.47 -4.33 -34.25
N ASP A 638 21.74 -4.18 -34.62
CA ASP A 638 22.51 -5.22 -35.31
C ASP A 638 23.08 -6.28 -34.35
N THR A 639 22.97 -6.06 -33.04
CA THR A 639 23.43 -7.02 -32.03
C THR A 639 22.34 -8.05 -31.75
N ARG A 640 22.66 -9.33 -31.90
CA ARG A 640 21.74 -10.44 -31.59
C ARG A 640 22.18 -11.13 -30.29
N LEU A 641 21.26 -11.31 -29.34
CA LEU A 641 21.49 -11.93 -28.02
C LEU A 641 20.48 -13.06 -27.71
N THR A 642 19.74 -13.52 -28.72
CA THR A 642 18.85 -14.69 -28.64
C THR A 642 19.65 -15.99 -28.55
N VAL A 643 19.08 -17.04 -27.97
CA VAL A 643 19.64 -18.41 -27.97
C VAL A 643 18.80 -19.34 -28.85
N ASP A 644 19.19 -19.53 -30.11
CA ASP A 644 18.49 -20.40 -31.06
C ASP A 644 19.29 -21.63 -31.49
N THR A 645 20.61 -21.49 -31.48
CA THR A 645 21.57 -22.51 -31.93
C THR A 645 22.59 -22.82 -30.84
N LEU A 646 23.38 -23.88 -31.03
CA LEU A 646 24.48 -24.19 -30.12
C LEU A 646 25.54 -23.08 -30.07
N GLU A 647 25.77 -22.38 -31.19
CA GLU A 647 26.70 -21.25 -31.26
C GLU A 647 26.20 -20.07 -30.43
N ASP A 648 24.91 -19.74 -30.54
CA ASP A 648 24.30 -18.70 -29.70
C ASP A 648 24.42 -19.04 -28.21
N PHE A 649 24.22 -20.33 -27.87
CA PHE A 649 24.34 -20.80 -26.49
C PHE A 649 25.77 -20.68 -25.97
N LYS A 650 26.79 -21.03 -26.77
CA LYS A 650 28.21 -20.86 -26.39
C LYS A 650 28.57 -19.40 -26.15
N ARG A 651 28.11 -18.50 -27.03
CA ARG A 651 28.29 -17.06 -26.83
C ARG A 651 27.60 -16.58 -25.56
N MET A 652 26.40 -17.08 -25.28
CA MET A 652 25.69 -16.73 -24.05
C MET A 652 26.39 -17.27 -22.81
N GLU A 653 26.95 -18.48 -22.88
CA GLU A 653 27.76 -19.09 -21.81
C GLU A 653 28.98 -18.22 -21.49
N ASP A 654 29.71 -17.78 -22.51
CA ASP A 654 30.85 -16.86 -22.39
C ASP A 654 30.44 -15.51 -21.76
N ILE A 655 29.36 -14.87 -22.24
CA ILE A 655 28.83 -13.63 -21.64
C ILE A 655 28.52 -13.83 -20.15
N TYR A 656 27.86 -14.93 -19.79
CA TYR A 656 27.52 -15.21 -18.40
C TYR A 656 28.76 -15.53 -17.57
N GLU A 657 29.75 -16.24 -18.09
CA GLU A 657 31.00 -16.53 -17.39
C GLU A 657 31.78 -15.25 -17.07
N GLN A 658 31.83 -14.30 -18.01
CA GLN A 658 32.58 -13.05 -17.82
C GLN A 658 31.84 -12.02 -16.95
N LEU A 659 30.51 -11.91 -17.09
CA LEU A 659 29.76 -10.79 -16.52
C LEU A 659 28.89 -11.16 -15.31
N TYR A 660 28.51 -12.43 -15.13
CA TYR A 660 27.62 -12.83 -14.05
C TYR A 660 28.37 -12.93 -12.70
N LYS A 661 28.10 -11.99 -11.79
CA LYS A 661 28.70 -11.93 -10.44
C LYS A 661 27.71 -12.26 -9.32
N GLY A 662 26.72 -13.10 -9.62
CA GLY A 662 25.62 -13.43 -8.69
C GLY A 662 24.50 -12.38 -8.63
N ASN A 663 24.63 -11.30 -9.39
CA ASN A 663 23.62 -10.25 -9.58
C ASN A 663 23.27 -10.13 -11.07
N ASP A 664 22.30 -9.28 -11.38
CA ASP A 664 21.85 -9.10 -12.75
C ASP A 664 22.91 -8.49 -13.68
N ILE A 665 22.99 -9.01 -14.92
CA ILE A 665 23.91 -8.50 -15.95
C ILE A 665 23.26 -7.29 -16.64
N LYS A 666 23.88 -6.12 -16.57
CA LYS A 666 23.36 -4.92 -17.25
C LYS A 666 23.62 -5.00 -18.74
N LEU A 667 22.69 -4.47 -19.53
CA LEU A 667 22.79 -4.52 -21.00
C LEU A 667 24.00 -3.71 -21.50
N GLU A 668 24.29 -2.60 -20.84
CA GLU A 668 25.44 -1.73 -21.10
C GLU A 668 26.77 -2.50 -20.95
N ASP A 669 26.86 -3.37 -19.93
CA ASP A 669 28.05 -4.20 -19.69
C ASP A 669 28.22 -5.25 -20.80
N VAL A 670 27.12 -5.84 -21.27
CA VAL A 670 27.13 -6.81 -22.40
C VAL A 670 27.59 -6.14 -23.69
N LEU A 671 27.03 -4.97 -24.01
CA LEU A 671 27.39 -4.22 -25.21
C LEU A 671 28.85 -3.78 -25.19
N SER A 672 29.32 -3.33 -24.03
CA SER A 672 30.73 -2.97 -23.82
C SER A 672 31.63 -4.19 -24.06
N TYR A 673 31.33 -5.33 -23.43
CA TYR A 673 32.08 -6.57 -23.59
C TYR A 673 32.18 -7.04 -25.05
N LEU A 674 31.06 -7.03 -25.77
CA LEU A 674 31.02 -7.43 -27.19
C LEU A 674 31.76 -6.45 -28.11
N SER A 675 31.82 -5.17 -27.75
CA SER A 675 32.60 -4.18 -28.50
C SER A 675 34.11 -4.38 -28.35
N PHE A 676 34.59 -4.74 -27.15
CA PHE A 676 36.00 -5.03 -26.88
C PHE A 676 36.46 -6.33 -27.56
N SER A 677 35.67 -7.41 -27.46
CA SER A 677 36.00 -8.69 -28.11
C SER A 677 36.12 -8.58 -29.64
N ARG A 678 35.34 -7.68 -30.28
CA ARG A 678 35.46 -7.40 -31.72
C ARG A 678 36.75 -6.64 -32.10
N LEU A 679 37.38 -5.93 -31.17
CA LEU A 679 38.64 -5.21 -31.40
C LEU A 679 39.87 -6.11 -31.24
N GLU A 680 39.80 -7.17 -30.43
CA GLU A 680 40.90 -8.14 -30.26
C GLU A 680 40.98 -9.19 -31.37
N HIS A 681 39.92 -9.34 -32.17
CA HIS A 681 39.84 -10.26 -33.31
C HIS A 681 39.97 -9.59 -34.69
N ARG A 682 40.34 -8.31 -34.74
CA ARG A 682 40.78 -7.58 -35.94
C ARG A 682 42.28 -7.36 -35.89
#